data_AF-A0A0T7FZA9-F1
#
_entry.id   AF-A0A0T7FZA9-F1
#
_cell.length_a   1.000
_cell.length_b   1.000
_cell.length_c   1.000
_cell.angle_alpha   90.00
_cell.angle_beta   90.00
_cell.angle_gamma   90.00
#
_symmetry.space_group_name_H-M   'P 1'
#
loop_
_entity.id
_entity.type
_entity.pdbx_description
1 polymer ?
#
loop_
_entity_poly.entity_id
_entity_poly.type
_entity_poly.pdbx_seq_one_letter_code
_entity_poly.pdbx_strand_id
1 'polypeptide(L)'
;MTKPKLFIGSSAENKHLAEAVQVNVSRELSPFIWTQGVFEPSQYPLESLKDALDIADFAILVCAPDDLTVMRGEQKATVRDNVIFELGLFMGRLGRERTFLISPRHVDIHLPTDLSGLYPETYDPTELENPEAALGPACTKLKKVMLRQGAFPRRDEDDAANIAPSIQAPAKRAGSAYDEPADDWAFSTYEIALLIASGEKNASQFDKVDDAFRRTPFAALPESLALWEATKEIRNISLGRRVDLSLIRKHSAAFPGNLELLRLLADGLSHYGEDDAATSTYFDVVAKAEDLGTAAHSSNRALALTSSKNKAEAAQRSKALLSAKPSTSIEQQTYLFDGLEGIASALGLKQLSLALAEAALSLSPDRSWTRHSLAGRYSEDGQNELSLLHYEHVPPADRGGPGWNNLGVAYARLNMAGKATEAYQEASRQGASISEGNLAHKLINAGFLAEARAIAEAALLKENRDDSILGVLAAVQSAEEAENERHVGVTETAKLYRAAHIAIGRAALAHQCPPVAGPWKTERCVLQLVELDDGMIVGNGTIVADAPEALGLFGVSLQRRTREIPVYVKLTRIGNALEGIVTERRTEGLMGLLGSFSSEGKLLLRLTDDGQFIHGLEMTYQTKLVQWVRERGNLIEHASIQS
;
A
#
# COMPACT_ATOMS: atom_id res chain seq x y z
N MET A 1 -5.92 -31.47 -28.77
CA MET A 1 -5.75 -30.32 -27.87
C MET A 1 -6.61 -30.56 -26.64
N THR A 2 -6.07 -30.32 -25.45
CA THR A 2 -6.84 -30.36 -24.19
C THR A 2 -7.88 -29.24 -24.20
N LYS A 3 -9.12 -29.55 -23.79
CA LYS A 3 -10.18 -28.53 -23.69
C LYS A 3 -9.85 -27.57 -22.53
N PRO A 4 -10.03 -26.25 -22.69
CA PRO A 4 -9.85 -25.32 -21.58
C PRO A 4 -10.79 -25.63 -20.42
N LYS A 5 -10.27 -25.58 -19.21
CA LYS A 5 -11.03 -25.81 -17.96
C LYS A 5 -11.81 -24.55 -17.60
N LEU A 6 -13.10 -24.71 -17.29
CA LEU A 6 -13.99 -23.60 -16.97
C LEU A 6 -14.61 -23.81 -15.58
N PHE A 7 -14.33 -22.91 -14.66
CA PHE A 7 -15.03 -22.86 -13.37
C PHE A 7 -16.40 -22.19 -13.54
N ILE A 8 -17.44 -22.74 -12.90
CA ILE A 8 -18.78 -22.15 -12.88
C ILE A 8 -19.22 -21.96 -11.41
N GLY A 9 -19.37 -20.70 -11.01
CA GLY A 9 -19.85 -20.29 -9.69
C GLY A 9 -21.30 -19.79 -9.74
N SER A 10 -22.02 -20.00 -8.64
CA SER A 10 -23.37 -19.49 -8.40
C SER A 10 -23.65 -19.51 -6.91
N SER A 11 -24.75 -18.89 -6.48
CA SER A 11 -25.30 -19.21 -5.16
C SER A 11 -25.85 -20.63 -5.09
N ALA A 12 -26.07 -21.13 -3.88
CA ALA A 12 -26.69 -22.44 -3.65
C ALA A 12 -28.12 -22.50 -4.22
N GLU A 13 -28.84 -21.38 -4.14
CA GLU A 13 -30.21 -21.21 -4.61
C GLU A 13 -30.29 -21.26 -6.15
N ASN A 14 -29.22 -20.84 -6.85
CA ASN A 14 -29.17 -20.81 -8.33
C ASN A 14 -28.26 -21.86 -8.94
N LYS A 15 -27.97 -22.93 -8.19
CA LYS A 15 -27.18 -24.06 -8.68
C LYS A 15 -27.70 -24.62 -10.02
N HIS A 16 -29.02 -24.67 -10.19
CA HIS A 16 -29.66 -25.15 -11.42
C HIS A 16 -29.27 -24.30 -12.66
N LEU A 17 -28.98 -23.01 -12.50
CA LEU A 17 -28.48 -22.16 -13.59
C LEU A 17 -27.02 -22.48 -13.92
N ALA A 18 -26.17 -22.75 -12.92
CA ALA A 18 -24.80 -23.20 -13.14
C ALA A 18 -24.75 -24.55 -13.88
N GLU A 19 -25.66 -25.47 -13.56
CA GLU A 19 -25.83 -26.75 -14.26
C GLU A 19 -26.22 -26.54 -15.72
N ALA A 20 -27.15 -25.62 -16.01
CA ALA A 20 -27.52 -25.28 -17.37
C ALA A 20 -26.39 -24.62 -18.17
N VAL A 21 -25.55 -23.79 -17.54
CA VAL A 21 -24.31 -23.27 -18.15
C VAL A 21 -23.36 -24.42 -18.46
N GLN A 22 -23.16 -25.36 -17.53
CA GLN A 22 -22.30 -26.53 -17.72
C GLN A 22 -22.73 -27.36 -18.93
N VAL A 23 -24.01 -27.66 -19.07
CA VAL A 23 -24.56 -28.40 -20.22
C VAL A 23 -24.22 -27.67 -21.53
N ASN A 24 -24.53 -26.37 -21.59
CA ASN A 24 -24.35 -25.56 -22.79
C ASN A 24 -22.90 -25.42 -23.26
N VAL A 25 -21.91 -25.61 -22.37
CA VAL A 25 -20.49 -25.40 -22.69
C VAL A 25 -19.63 -26.68 -22.75
N SER A 26 -20.15 -27.80 -22.26
CA SER A 26 -19.45 -29.10 -22.13
C SER A 26 -18.86 -29.67 -23.42
N ARG A 27 -19.44 -29.34 -24.59
CA ARG A 27 -18.96 -29.86 -25.88
C ARG A 27 -17.59 -29.29 -26.25
N GLU A 28 -17.32 -28.03 -25.94
CA GLU A 28 -16.09 -27.33 -26.33
C GLU A 28 -15.11 -27.10 -25.17
N LEU A 29 -15.61 -26.98 -23.94
CA LEU A 29 -14.82 -26.71 -22.73
C LEU A 29 -14.85 -27.92 -21.78
N SER A 30 -14.03 -27.88 -20.73
CA SER A 30 -14.07 -28.80 -19.61
C SER A 30 -14.65 -28.09 -18.37
N PRO A 31 -15.98 -27.88 -18.30
CA PRO A 31 -16.61 -27.15 -17.21
C PRO A 31 -16.72 -27.98 -15.92
N PHE A 32 -16.51 -27.33 -14.78
CA PHE A 32 -16.77 -27.88 -13.46
C PHE A 32 -17.45 -26.83 -12.58
N ILE A 33 -18.46 -27.25 -11.83
CA ILE A 33 -19.26 -26.38 -10.96
C ILE A 33 -18.68 -26.43 -9.55
N TRP A 34 -18.77 -25.33 -8.81
CA TRP A 34 -18.34 -25.25 -7.41
C TRP A 34 -18.88 -26.39 -6.52
N THR A 35 -20.05 -26.98 -6.79
CA THR A 35 -20.57 -28.12 -6.01
C THR A 35 -20.05 -29.51 -6.44
N GLN A 36 -19.26 -29.62 -7.50
CA GLN A 36 -18.87 -30.89 -8.12
C GLN A 36 -17.39 -31.21 -7.85
N GLY A 37 -17.08 -31.58 -6.62
CA GLY A 37 -15.72 -31.99 -6.23
C GLY A 37 -14.73 -30.84 -6.09
N VAL A 38 -15.22 -29.60 -5.90
CA VAL A 38 -14.36 -28.46 -5.51
C VAL A 38 -14.21 -28.41 -4.00
N PHE A 39 -15.28 -28.62 -3.22
CA PHE A 39 -15.24 -28.62 -1.75
C PHE A 39 -15.11 -30.05 -1.20
N GLU A 40 -13.92 -30.41 -0.70
CA GLU A 40 -13.65 -31.71 -0.08
C GLU A 40 -13.89 -31.69 1.44
N PRO A 41 -14.30 -32.82 2.05
CA PRO A 41 -14.43 -32.93 3.50
C PRO A 41 -13.13 -32.55 4.22
N SER A 42 -13.22 -31.70 5.25
CA SER A 42 -12.10 -31.19 6.05
C SER A 42 -11.22 -30.12 5.40
N GLN A 43 -11.55 -29.63 4.19
CA GLN A 43 -10.91 -28.45 3.61
C GLN A 43 -11.71 -27.17 3.91
N TYR A 44 -10.99 -26.04 4.03
CA TYR A 44 -11.66 -24.74 4.12
C TYR A 44 -12.17 -24.31 2.73
N PRO A 45 -13.37 -23.69 2.63
CA PRO A 45 -13.91 -23.26 1.35
C PRO A 45 -12.98 -22.38 0.51
N LEU A 46 -12.17 -21.54 1.15
CA LEU A 46 -11.21 -20.70 0.45
C LEU A 46 -10.04 -21.49 -0.16
N GLU A 47 -9.59 -22.58 0.50
CA GLU A 47 -8.55 -23.48 -0.02
C GLU A 47 -9.07 -24.25 -1.24
N SER A 48 -10.30 -24.75 -1.15
CA SER A 48 -10.99 -25.40 -2.26
C SER A 48 -11.16 -24.47 -3.48
N LEU A 49 -11.49 -23.20 -3.24
CA LEU A 49 -11.55 -22.19 -4.31
C LEU A 49 -10.15 -21.88 -4.88
N LYS A 50 -9.10 -21.86 -4.05
CA LYS A 50 -7.71 -21.72 -4.51
C LYS A 50 -7.30 -22.90 -5.41
N ASP A 51 -7.62 -24.13 -5.04
CA ASP A 51 -7.33 -25.31 -5.87
C ASP A 51 -8.07 -25.22 -7.22
N ALA A 52 -9.32 -24.74 -7.22
CA ALA A 52 -10.08 -24.46 -8.44
C ALA A 52 -9.43 -23.37 -9.31
N LEU A 53 -8.89 -22.30 -8.70
CA LEU A 53 -8.17 -21.23 -9.40
C LEU A 53 -6.91 -21.74 -10.09
N ASP A 54 -6.19 -22.67 -9.46
CA ASP A 54 -4.94 -23.20 -10.00
C ASP A 54 -5.16 -24.08 -11.25
N ILE A 55 -6.36 -24.66 -11.40
CA ILE A 55 -6.70 -25.49 -12.57
C ILE A 55 -7.64 -24.82 -13.58
N ALA A 56 -8.34 -23.74 -13.23
CA ALA A 56 -9.28 -23.08 -14.14
C ALA A 56 -8.55 -22.21 -15.18
N ASP A 57 -8.98 -22.27 -16.44
CA ASP A 57 -8.50 -21.36 -17.50
C ASP A 57 -9.42 -20.13 -17.67
N PHE A 58 -10.67 -20.29 -17.25
CA PHE A 58 -11.75 -19.30 -17.31
C PHE A 58 -12.71 -19.48 -16.14
N ALA A 59 -13.48 -18.45 -15.83
CA ALA A 59 -14.58 -18.54 -14.86
C ALA A 59 -15.86 -17.87 -15.39
N ILE A 60 -17.02 -18.46 -15.09
CA ILE A 60 -18.34 -17.85 -15.24
C ILE A 60 -19.00 -17.80 -13.86
N LEU A 61 -19.47 -16.62 -13.46
CA LEU A 61 -20.25 -16.45 -12.24
C LEU A 61 -21.68 -16.08 -12.63
N VAL A 62 -22.65 -16.86 -12.14
CA VAL A 62 -24.08 -16.59 -12.31
C VAL A 62 -24.53 -15.65 -11.21
N CYS A 63 -24.78 -14.39 -11.58
CA CYS A 63 -25.25 -13.33 -10.71
C CYS A 63 -26.78 -13.25 -10.78
N ALA A 64 -27.44 -13.98 -9.89
CA ALA A 64 -28.88 -13.89 -9.67
C ALA A 64 -29.20 -13.00 -8.45
N PRO A 65 -30.39 -12.37 -8.40
CA PRO A 65 -30.83 -11.54 -7.28
C PRO A 65 -31.24 -12.42 -6.09
N ASP A 66 -30.25 -12.79 -5.28
CA ASP A 66 -30.41 -13.82 -4.24
C ASP A 66 -30.61 -13.22 -2.85
N ASP A 67 -30.06 -12.02 -2.66
CA ASP A 67 -30.13 -11.28 -1.41
C ASP A 67 -30.77 -9.90 -1.63
N LEU A 68 -31.22 -9.31 -0.52
CA LEU A 68 -31.67 -7.93 -0.47
C LEU A 68 -30.67 -7.15 0.38
N THR A 69 -29.92 -6.24 -0.25
CA THR A 69 -29.05 -5.31 0.49
C THR A 69 -29.74 -3.96 0.60
N VAL A 70 -29.72 -3.39 1.82
CA VAL A 70 -30.13 -2.00 2.04
C VAL A 70 -28.91 -1.13 1.86
N MET A 71 -28.87 -0.33 0.79
CA MET A 71 -27.81 0.66 0.58
C MET A 71 -28.39 2.04 0.48
N ARG A 72 -27.86 2.95 1.30
CA ARG A 72 -28.34 4.35 1.38
C ARG A 72 -29.86 4.44 1.59
N GLY A 73 -30.44 3.45 2.27
CA GLY A 73 -31.88 3.38 2.56
C GLY A 73 -32.74 2.76 1.47
N GLU A 74 -32.19 2.35 0.32
CA GLU A 74 -32.92 1.64 -0.72
C GLU A 74 -32.67 0.14 -0.61
N GLN A 75 -33.74 -0.67 -0.58
CA GLN A 75 -33.63 -2.12 -0.77
C GLN A 75 -33.35 -2.38 -2.25
N LYS A 76 -32.19 -2.98 -2.52
CA LYS A 76 -31.81 -3.42 -3.87
C LYS A 76 -31.65 -4.91 -3.86
N ALA A 77 -32.12 -5.54 -4.94
CA ALA A 77 -31.78 -6.91 -5.24
C ALA A 77 -30.28 -6.97 -5.53
N THR A 78 -29.56 -7.76 -4.77
CA THR A 78 -28.10 -7.86 -4.85
C THR A 78 -27.69 -9.30 -5.09
N VAL A 79 -26.53 -9.43 -5.72
CA VAL A 79 -25.86 -10.72 -5.82
C VAL A 79 -25.35 -11.08 -4.42
N ARG A 80 -25.49 -12.36 -4.04
CA ARG A 80 -24.94 -12.87 -2.78
C ARG A 80 -23.46 -12.54 -2.63
N ASP A 81 -23.07 -12.08 -1.44
CA ASP A 81 -21.71 -11.60 -1.16
C ASP A 81 -20.63 -12.64 -1.54
N ASN A 82 -20.89 -13.92 -1.35
CA ASN A 82 -19.96 -15.00 -1.72
C ASN A 82 -19.70 -15.06 -3.23
N VAL A 83 -20.71 -14.83 -4.06
CA VAL A 83 -20.56 -14.84 -5.53
C VAL A 83 -19.78 -13.60 -5.99
N ILE A 84 -19.94 -12.45 -5.30
CA ILE A 84 -19.12 -11.25 -5.53
C ILE A 84 -17.67 -11.50 -5.09
N PHE A 85 -17.46 -12.18 -3.97
CA PHE A 85 -16.14 -12.57 -3.49
C PHE A 85 -15.44 -13.52 -4.48
N GLU A 86 -16.12 -14.58 -4.92
CA GLU A 86 -15.63 -15.53 -5.93
C GLU A 86 -15.32 -14.81 -7.25
N LEU A 87 -16.18 -13.90 -7.71
CA LEU A 87 -15.92 -13.05 -8.87
C LEU A 87 -14.59 -12.28 -8.70
N GLY A 88 -14.40 -11.61 -7.57
CA GLY A 88 -13.16 -10.88 -7.28
C GLY A 88 -11.94 -11.80 -7.25
N LEU A 89 -12.07 -12.98 -6.64
CA LEU A 89 -11.02 -13.98 -6.52
C LEU A 89 -10.58 -14.52 -7.90
N PHE A 90 -11.54 -14.90 -8.76
CA PHE A 90 -11.26 -15.36 -10.12
C PHE A 90 -10.77 -14.24 -11.04
N MET A 91 -11.29 -13.03 -10.92
CA MET A 91 -10.76 -11.86 -11.63
C MET A 91 -9.32 -11.54 -11.24
N GLY A 92 -8.97 -11.66 -9.95
CA GLY A 92 -7.61 -11.44 -9.46
C GLY A 92 -6.59 -12.43 -10.04
N ARG A 93 -6.99 -13.70 -10.19
CA ARG A 93 -6.10 -14.76 -10.72
C ARG A 93 -6.06 -14.83 -12.24
N LEU A 94 -7.22 -14.87 -12.89
CA LEU A 94 -7.36 -15.10 -14.33
C LEU A 94 -7.34 -13.80 -15.14
N GLY A 95 -7.57 -12.67 -14.48
CA GLY A 95 -7.76 -11.37 -15.12
C GLY A 95 -9.19 -11.15 -15.61
N ARG A 96 -9.55 -9.88 -15.81
CA ARG A 96 -10.87 -9.45 -16.30
C ARG A 96 -11.27 -10.07 -17.64
N GLU A 97 -10.31 -10.37 -18.51
CA GLU A 97 -10.59 -10.89 -19.85
C GLU A 97 -11.00 -12.37 -19.87
N ARG A 98 -10.85 -13.08 -18.73
CA ARG A 98 -11.08 -14.52 -18.58
C ARG A 98 -12.13 -14.88 -17.53
N THR A 99 -12.71 -13.88 -16.89
CA THR A 99 -13.78 -14.03 -15.89
C THR A 99 -15.03 -13.32 -16.39
N PHE A 100 -16.13 -14.06 -16.50
CA PHE A 100 -17.37 -13.60 -17.14
C PHE A 100 -18.55 -13.66 -16.17
N LEU A 101 -19.53 -12.81 -16.43
CA LEU A 101 -20.75 -12.71 -15.65
C LEU A 101 -21.95 -13.09 -16.49
N ILE A 102 -22.89 -13.81 -15.88
CA ILE A 102 -24.23 -14.03 -16.44
C ILE A 102 -25.26 -13.48 -15.46
N SER A 103 -26.19 -12.65 -15.93
CA SER A 103 -27.25 -12.07 -15.09
C SER A 103 -28.63 -12.07 -15.78
N PRO A 104 -29.75 -12.05 -15.05
CA PRO A 104 -31.07 -11.88 -15.66
C PRO A 104 -31.19 -10.51 -16.35
N ARG A 105 -31.88 -10.49 -17.49
CA ARG A 105 -32.16 -9.28 -18.26
C ARG A 105 -33.23 -8.45 -17.55
N HIS A 106 -33.10 -7.12 -17.62
CA HIS A 106 -34.06 -6.16 -17.06
C HIS A 106 -34.25 -6.23 -15.54
N VAL A 107 -33.31 -6.86 -14.81
CA VAL A 107 -33.24 -6.81 -13.35
C VAL A 107 -32.09 -5.89 -12.96
N ASP A 108 -32.37 -4.88 -12.14
CA ASP A 108 -31.34 -4.00 -11.59
C ASP A 108 -30.58 -4.73 -10.48
N ILE A 109 -29.50 -5.40 -10.86
CA ILE A 109 -28.63 -6.12 -9.95
C ILE A 109 -27.52 -5.18 -9.52
N HIS A 110 -27.50 -4.87 -8.23
CA HIS A 110 -26.41 -4.05 -7.71
C HIS A 110 -25.11 -4.84 -7.66
N LEU A 111 -24.09 -4.31 -8.33
CA LEU A 111 -22.69 -4.68 -8.17
C LEU A 111 -21.91 -3.50 -7.56
N PRO A 112 -20.81 -3.76 -6.82
CA PRO A 112 -19.89 -2.71 -6.38
C PRO A 112 -19.54 -1.73 -7.49
N THR A 113 -19.47 -0.43 -7.19
CA THR A 113 -19.25 0.62 -8.19
C THR A 113 -17.93 0.46 -8.95
N ASP A 114 -16.91 -0.14 -8.33
CA ASP A 114 -15.63 -0.45 -9.00
C ASP A 114 -15.78 -1.55 -10.07
N LEU A 115 -16.87 -2.34 -10.04
CA LEU A 115 -17.22 -3.36 -11.04
C LEU A 115 -18.23 -2.85 -12.09
N SER A 116 -18.62 -1.57 -12.05
CA SER A 116 -19.61 -0.98 -12.97
C SER A 116 -19.19 -0.95 -14.45
N GLY A 117 -17.93 -1.26 -14.76
CA GLY A 117 -17.41 -1.43 -16.12
C GLY A 117 -17.47 -2.86 -16.68
N LEU A 118 -18.00 -3.83 -15.92
CA LEU A 118 -18.21 -5.21 -16.38
C LEU A 118 -19.65 -5.35 -16.91
N TYR A 119 -19.78 -5.67 -18.19
CA TYR A 119 -21.08 -5.96 -18.79
C TYR A 119 -21.35 -7.47 -18.73
N PRO A 120 -22.36 -7.93 -17.97
CA PRO A 120 -22.74 -9.34 -17.97
C PRO A 120 -23.41 -9.72 -19.29
N GLU A 121 -23.25 -10.98 -19.70
CA GLU A 121 -24.19 -11.57 -20.65
C GLU A 121 -25.52 -11.86 -19.94
N THR A 122 -26.63 -11.74 -20.66
CA THR A 122 -27.96 -11.80 -20.04
C THR A 122 -28.82 -12.95 -20.54
N TYR A 123 -29.67 -13.47 -19.66
CA TYR A 123 -30.73 -14.43 -19.99
C TYR A 123 -32.11 -13.85 -19.65
N ASP A 124 -33.17 -14.38 -20.25
CA ASP A 124 -34.53 -13.99 -19.91
C ASP A 124 -35.01 -14.76 -18.66
N PRO A 125 -35.29 -14.09 -17.53
CA PRO A 125 -35.75 -14.78 -16.32
C PRO A 125 -37.14 -15.40 -16.46
N THR A 126 -37.93 -15.00 -17.48
CA THR A 126 -39.26 -15.57 -17.73
C THR A 126 -39.22 -16.92 -18.45
N GLU A 127 -38.09 -17.29 -19.06
CA GLU A 127 -37.90 -18.55 -19.80
C GLU A 127 -37.20 -19.65 -18.97
N LEU A 128 -37.12 -19.48 -17.64
CA LEU A 128 -36.44 -20.41 -16.73
C LEU A 128 -37.15 -21.76 -16.53
N GLU A 129 -38.30 -21.99 -17.16
CA GLU A 129 -38.86 -23.35 -17.30
C GLU A 129 -37.90 -24.28 -18.07
N ASN A 130 -37.09 -23.72 -18.97
CA ASN A 130 -35.98 -24.40 -19.62
C ASN A 130 -34.70 -23.56 -19.53
N PRO A 131 -33.95 -23.66 -18.41
CA PRO A 131 -32.74 -22.86 -18.18
C PRO A 131 -31.67 -23.08 -19.25
N GLU A 132 -31.56 -24.28 -19.82
CA GLU A 132 -30.60 -24.59 -20.89
C GLU A 132 -30.87 -23.74 -22.13
N ALA A 133 -32.14 -23.64 -22.54
CA ALA A 133 -32.54 -22.81 -23.68
C ALA A 133 -32.35 -21.31 -23.37
N ALA A 134 -32.74 -20.85 -22.18
CA ALA A 134 -32.63 -19.45 -21.77
C ALA A 134 -31.17 -18.96 -21.72
N LEU A 135 -30.24 -19.80 -21.25
CA LEU A 135 -28.81 -19.47 -21.11
C LEU A 135 -28.00 -19.75 -22.39
N GLY A 136 -28.56 -20.48 -23.35
CA GLY A 136 -27.90 -20.91 -24.59
C GLY A 136 -27.26 -19.75 -25.39
N PRO A 137 -27.97 -18.62 -25.64
CA PRO A 137 -27.40 -17.48 -26.34
C PRO A 137 -26.19 -16.85 -25.64
N ALA A 138 -26.26 -16.66 -24.32
CA ALA A 138 -25.16 -16.12 -23.50
C ALA A 138 -23.95 -17.07 -23.55
N CYS A 139 -24.16 -18.35 -23.30
CA CYS A 139 -23.11 -19.38 -23.34
C CYS A 139 -22.44 -19.45 -24.73
N THR A 140 -23.20 -19.31 -25.81
CA THR A 140 -22.67 -19.32 -27.18
C THR A 140 -21.69 -18.17 -27.44
N LYS A 141 -21.97 -16.97 -26.92
CA LYS A 141 -21.06 -15.83 -27.06
C LYS A 141 -19.80 -16.02 -26.22
N LEU A 142 -19.96 -16.41 -24.95
CA LEU A 142 -18.84 -16.61 -24.04
C LEU A 142 -17.88 -17.69 -24.56
N LYS A 143 -18.40 -18.80 -25.08
CA LYS A 143 -17.59 -19.84 -25.74
C LYS A 143 -16.72 -19.29 -26.86
N LYS A 144 -17.25 -18.42 -27.73
CA LYS A 144 -16.47 -17.83 -28.84
C LYS A 144 -15.29 -17.02 -28.32
N VAL A 145 -15.46 -16.31 -27.20
CA VAL A 145 -14.39 -15.54 -26.57
C VAL A 145 -13.34 -16.47 -25.96
N MET A 146 -13.77 -17.45 -25.18
CA MET A 146 -12.89 -18.42 -24.50
C MET A 146 -12.05 -19.22 -25.49
N LEU A 147 -12.66 -19.71 -26.58
CA LEU A 147 -11.95 -20.47 -27.61
C LEU A 147 -10.92 -19.64 -28.38
N ARG A 148 -11.12 -18.33 -28.53
CA ARG A 148 -10.11 -17.43 -29.12
C ARG A 148 -8.92 -17.22 -28.20
N GLN A 149 -9.15 -17.19 -26.88
CA GLN A 149 -8.11 -16.92 -25.89
C GLN A 149 -7.32 -18.16 -25.46
N GLY A 150 -7.87 -19.37 -25.63
CA GLY A 150 -7.19 -20.63 -25.32
C GLY A 150 -6.90 -20.84 -23.83
N ALA A 151 -6.12 -21.88 -23.51
CA ALA A 151 -5.76 -22.22 -22.14
C ALA A 151 -5.00 -21.08 -21.43
N PHE A 152 -5.12 -21.00 -20.11
CA PHE A 152 -4.44 -19.98 -19.33
C PHE A 152 -2.95 -20.32 -19.22
N PRO A 153 -2.03 -19.41 -19.59
CA PRO A 153 -0.60 -19.66 -19.51
C PRO A 153 -0.18 -19.68 -18.04
N ARG A 154 -0.04 -20.88 -17.48
CA ARG A 154 0.57 -21.09 -16.17
C ARG A 154 2.08 -21.14 -16.37
N ARG A 155 2.84 -20.41 -15.54
CA ARG A 155 4.28 -20.68 -15.43
C ARG A 155 4.38 -22.08 -14.84
N ASP A 156 5.05 -22.99 -15.53
CA ASP A 156 5.25 -24.35 -15.02
C ASP A 156 6.01 -24.26 -13.68
N GLU A 157 5.60 -25.04 -12.68
CA GLU A 157 6.30 -25.10 -11.38
C GLU A 157 7.76 -25.55 -11.52
N ASP A 158 8.11 -26.18 -12.64
CA ASP A 158 9.49 -26.52 -13.01
C ASP A 158 10.37 -25.27 -13.23
N ASP A 159 9.78 -24.11 -13.57
CA ASP A 159 10.52 -22.84 -13.65
C ASP A 159 10.75 -22.22 -12.26
N ALA A 160 9.96 -22.58 -11.24
CA ALA A 160 10.17 -22.10 -9.87
C ALA A 160 11.31 -22.85 -9.16
N ALA A 161 11.53 -24.12 -9.48
CA ALA A 161 12.66 -24.91 -8.97
C ALA A 161 14.01 -24.54 -9.60
N ASN A 162 14.01 -23.96 -10.81
CA ASN A 162 15.20 -23.43 -11.49
C ASN A 162 15.51 -21.96 -11.17
N ILE A 163 14.76 -21.33 -10.26
CA ILE A 163 15.07 -20.00 -9.68
C ILE A 163 15.39 -20.16 -8.19
N ALA A 164 16.20 -21.15 -7.84
CA ALA A 164 17.18 -20.92 -6.79
C ALA A 164 18.40 -20.32 -7.49
N PRO A 165 18.66 -19.00 -7.42
CA PRO A 165 19.97 -18.52 -7.75
C PRO A 165 20.91 -19.23 -6.77
N SER A 166 21.71 -20.16 -7.29
CA SER A 166 22.95 -20.51 -6.62
C SER A 166 23.57 -19.18 -6.21
N ILE A 167 23.73 -18.96 -4.90
CA ILE A 167 24.45 -17.81 -4.37
C ILE A 167 25.88 -17.98 -4.85
N GLN A 168 26.14 -17.56 -6.08
CA GLN A 168 27.45 -17.10 -6.46
C GLN A 168 27.54 -15.73 -5.83
N ALA A 169 28.46 -15.60 -4.88
CA ALA A 169 29.03 -14.31 -4.54
C ALA A 169 29.23 -13.51 -5.84
N PRO A 170 28.95 -12.21 -5.86
CA PRO A 170 29.03 -11.41 -7.07
C PRO A 170 30.33 -11.75 -7.78
N ALA A 171 30.22 -12.21 -9.02
CA ALA A 171 31.39 -12.51 -9.83
C ALA A 171 32.33 -11.31 -9.69
N LYS A 172 33.58 -11.57 -9.28
CA LYS A 172 34.66 -10.58 -9.40
C LYS A 172 34.48 -9.93 -10.76
N ARG A 173 34.40 -8.58 -10.79
CA ARG A 173 34.39 -7.79 -12.02
C ARG A 173 35.28 -8.49 -13.05
N ALA A 174 34.72 -8.84 -14.20
CA ALA A 174 35.54 -9.10 -15.38
C ALA A 174 36.51 -7.91 -15.49
N GLY A 175 37.81 -8.18 -15.62
CA GLY A 175 38.88 -7.20 -15.41
C GLY A 175 38.53 -5.84 -16.02
N SER A 176 38.51 -4.82 -15.17
CA SER A 176 38.30 -3.44 -15.59
C SER A 176 39.45 -3.04 -16.52
N ALA A 177 39.18 -2.21 -17.54
CA ALA A 177 40.22 -1.67 -18.40
C ALA A 177 41.31 -0.86 -17.64
N TYR A 178 41.07 -0.60 -16.34
CA TYR A 178 41.93 0.16 -15.44
C TYR A 178 42.73 -0.71 -14.44
N ASP A 179 42.59 -2.05 -14.49
CA ASP A 179 43.25 -2.97 -13.53
C ASP A 179 44.77 -3.13 -13.81
N GLU A 180 45.17 -2.98 -15.07
CA GLU A 180 46.56 -3.07 -15.51
C GLU A 180 47.00 -1.76 -16.17
N PRO A 181 47.74 -0.89 -15.43
CA PRO A 181 48.26 0.36 -15.99
C PRO A 181 49.22 0.12 -17.15
N ALA A 182 48.95 0.74 -18.31
CA ALA A 182 49.82 0.68 -19.48
C ALA A 182 50.59 1.99 -19.67
N ASP A 183 51.84 1.89 -20.14
CA ASP A 183 52.76 3.02 -20.25
C ASP A 183 52.35 4.04 -21.35
N ASP A 184 51.40 3.69 -22.22
CA ASP A 184 50.89 4.51 -23.33
C ASP A 184 49.54 5.20 -23.03
N TRP A 185 49.04 5.07 -21.80
CA TRP A 185 47.82 5.74 -21.37
C TRP A 185 47.91 7.26 -21.46
N ALA A 186 46.79 7.88 -21.83
CA ALA A 186 46.62 9.32 -21.67
C ALA A 186 46.64 9.70 -20.18
N PHE A 187 47.06 10.93 -19.87
CA PHE A 187 47.07 11.45 -18.50
C PHE A 187 45.72 11.25 -17.79
N SER A 188 44.61 11.58 -18.46
CA SER A 188 43.25 11.42 -17.93
C SER A 188 42.89 9.97 -17.60
N THR A 189 43.47 9.00 -18.31
CA THR A 189 43.23 7.56 -18.04
C THR A 189 43.87 7.15 -16.72
N TYR A 190 45.06 7.67 -16.42
CA TYR A 190 45.69 7.48 -15.11
C TYR A 190 44.88 8.12 -13.99
N GLU A 191 44.34 9.32 -14.21
CA GLU A 191 43.47 9.99 -13.22
C GLU A 191 42.20 9.19 -12.91
N ILE A 192 41.57 8.62 -13.95
CA ILE A 192 40.39 7.75 -13.80
C ILE A 192 40.76 6.47 -13.04
N ALA A 193 41.88 5.82 -13.39
CA ALA A 193 42.34 4.61 -12.70
C ALA A 193 42.63 4.89 -11.21
N LEU A 194 43.25 6.03 -10.90
CA LEU A 194 43.53 6.46 -9.53
C LEU A 194 42.23 6.77 -8.77
N LEU A 195 41.26 7.42 -9.43
CA LEU A 195 39.93 7.68 -8.88
C LEU A 195 39.20 6.38 -8.54
N ILE A 196 39.18 5.40 -9.44
CA ILE A 196 38.55 4.09 -9.23
C ILE A 196 39.21 3.37 -8.04
N ALA A 197 40.54 3.26 -8.04
CA ALA A 197 41.27 2.60 -6.96
C ALA A 197 41.00 3.26 -5.59
N SER A 198 40.94 4.59 -5.55
CA SER A 198 40.60 5.32 -4.32
C SER A 198 39.16 5.09 -3.86
N GLY A 199 38.20 5.02 -4.78
CA GLY A 199 36.79 4.77 -4.48
C GLY A 199 36.52 3.34 -3.99
N GLU A 200 37.25 2.36 -4.53
CA GLU A 200 37.23 0.96 -4.09
C GLU A 200 38.04 0.72 -2.81
N LYS A 201 38.69 1.76 -2.28
CA LYS A 201 39.63 1.69 -1.16
C LYS A 201 40.76 0.69 -1.37
N ASN A 202 41.15 0.46 -2.63
CA ASN A 202 42.18 -0.48 -3.01
C ASN A 202 43.56 0.19 -3.01
N ALA A 203 44.18 0.25 -1.83
CA ALA A 203 45.50 0.84 -1.66
C ALA A 203 46.58 0.23 -2.56
N SER A 204 46.53 -1.08 -2.80
CA SER A 204 47.51 -1.75 -3.67
C SER A 204 47.38 -1.32 -5.13
N GLN A 205 46.15 -1.23 -5.64
CA GLN A 205 45.92 -0.75 -7.00
C GLN A 205 46.26 0.74 -7.13
N PHE A 206 45.95 1.52 -6.10
CA PHE A 206 46.29 2.94 -6.03
C PHE A 206 47.80 3.18 -6.17
N ASP A 207 48.60 2.45 -5.38
CA ASP A 207 50.06 2.57 -5.40
C ASP A 207 50.64 2.06 -6.74
N LYS A 208 50.07 0.98 -7.31
CA LYS A 208 50.43 0.47 -8.65
C LYS A 208 50.20 1.50 -9.76
N VAL A 209 49.12 2.27 -9.69
CA VAL A 209 48.81 3.34 -10.66
C VAL A 209 49.79 4.52 -10.51
N ASP A 210 50.14 4.93 -9.29
CA ASP A 210 51.16 5.97 -9.05
C ASP A 210 52.52 5.56 -9.60
N ASP A 211 52.97 4.34 -9.31
CA ASP A 211 54.25 3.82 -9.81
C ASP A 211 54.29 3.77 -11.35
N ALA A 212 53.19 3.37 -11.99
CA ALA A 212 53.09 3.37 -13.44
C ALA A 212 53.16 4.78 -14.04
N PHE A 213 52.38 5.73 -13.48
CA PHE A 213 52.40 7.12 -13.93
C PHE A 213 53.82 7.73 -13.86
N ARG A 214 54.58 7.42 -12.79
CA ARG A 214 55.95 7.95 -12.60
C ARG A 214 56.95 7.51 -13.66
N ARG A 215 56.65 6.48 -14.45
CA ARG A 215 57.50 6.02 -15.57
C ARG A 215 57.14 6.68 -16.91
N THR A 216 56.08 7.48 -16.96
CA THR A 216 55.59 8.11 -18.19
C THR A 216 56.36 9.40 -18.52
N PRO A 217 56.35 9.85 -19.79
CA PRO A 217 56.85 11.18 -20.16
C PRO A 217 56.16 12.33 -19.43
N PHE A 218 54.91 12.16 -18.98
CA PHE A 218 54.20 13.18 -18.20
C PHE A 218 54.88 13.47 -16.87
N ALA A 219 55.45 12.45 -16.21
CA ALA A 219 56.16 12.63 -14.96
C ALA A 219 57.46 13.46 -15.10
N ALA A 220 57.98 13.62 -16.31
CA ALA A 220 59.13 14.48 -16.59
C ALA A 220 58.76 15.97 -16.76
N LEU A 221 57.47 16.28 -16.95
CA LEU A 221 56.98 17.66 -17.08
C LEU A 221 56.66 18.23 -15.69
N PRO A 222 57.30 19.34 -15.26
CA PRO A 222 57.14 19.86 -13.90
C PRO A 222 55.69 20.14 -13.49
N GLU A 223 54.89 20.70 -14.40
CA GLU A 223 53.48 21.02 -14.13
C GLU A 223 52.59 19.77 -14.06
N SER A 224 52.80 18.81 -14.98
CA SER A 224 52.05 17.54 -14.99
C SER A 224 52.37 16.69 -13.76
N LEU A 225 53.64 16.64 -13.33
CA LEU A 225 54.02 15.96 -12.10
C LEU A 225 53.41 16.64 -10.88
N ALA A 226 53.42 17.97 -10.82
CA ALA A 226 52.80 18.74 -9.75
C ALA A 226 51.28 18.47 -9.64
N LEU A 227 50.59 18.43 -10.77
CA LEU A 227 49.16 18.10 -10.83
C LEU A 227 48.89 16.67 -10.37
N TRP A 228 49.69 15.70 -10.81
CA TRP A 228 49.58 14.31 -10.38
C TRP A 228 49.78 14.14 -8.88
N GLU A 229 50.83 14.73 -8.34
CA GLU A 229 51.15 14.64 -6.90
C GLU A 229 50.05 15.28 -6.06
N ALA A 230 49.54 16.46 -6.44
CA ALA A 230 48.41 17.07 -5.76
C ALA A 230 47.12 16.22 -5.84
N THR A 231 46.84 15.63 -7.00
CA THR A 231 45.68 14.75 -7.20
C THR A 231 45.77 13.53 -6.29
N LYS A 232 46.95 12.90 -6.23
CA LYS A 232 47.23 11.76 -5.34
C LYS A 232 46.98 12.12 -3.88
N GLU A 233 47.47 13.27 -3.43
CA GLU A 233 47.25 13.75 -2.06
C GLU A 233 45.76 13.93 -1.74
N ILE A 234 44.96 14.48 -2.65
CA ILE A 234 43.50 14.61 -2.43
C ILE A 234 42.81 13.24 -2.43
N ARG A 235 43.23 12.30 -3.28
CA ARG A 235 42.63 10.95 -3.31
C ARG A 235 43.00 10.08 -2.11
N ASN A 236 44.12 10.35 -1.44
CA ASN A 236 44.51 9.70 -0.19
C ASN A 236 43.45 9.85 0.92
N ILE A 237 42.63 10.90 0.88
CA ILE A 237 41.50 11.09 1.82
C ILE A 237 40.57 9.87 1.83
N SER A 238 40.20 9.34 0.67
CA SER A 238 39.29 8.18 0.53
C SER A 238 39.89 6.89 1.08
N LEU A 239 41.23 6.80 1.13
CA LEU A 239 41.98 5.69 1.71
C LEU A 239 42.22 5.86 3.23
N GLY A 240 41.77 6.98 3.83
CA GLY A 240 42.07 7.32 5.22
C GLY A 240 43.55 7.65 5.45
N ARG A 241 44.29 7.95 4.38
CA ARG A 241 45.70 8.36 4.46
C ARG A 241 45.78 9.87 4.71
N ARG A 242 46.86 10.31 5.37
CA ARG A 242 47.12 11.73 5.61
C ARG A 242 47.39 12.46 4.28
N VAL A 243 46.89 13.69 4.16
CA VAL A 243 47.14 14.59 3.03
C VAL A 243 48.29 15.55 3.35
N ASP A 244 49.24 15.70 2.44
CA ASP A 244 50.26 16.76 2.51
C ASP A 244 49.77 18.07 1.86
N LEU A 245 49.03 18.88 2.64
CA LEU A 245 48.56 20.18 2.18
C LEU A 245 49.71 21.14 1.83
N SER A 246 50.89 20.97 2.44
CA SER A 246 52.04 21.83 2.16
C SER A 246 52.59 21.60 0.75
N LEU A 247 52.57 20.34 0.30
CA LEU A 247 52.91 19.95 -1.07
C LEU A 247 51.94 20.58 -2.08
N ILE A 248 50.63 20.47 -1.85
CA ILE A 248 49.60 21.04 -2.72
C ILE A 248 49.73 22.57 -2.82
N ARG A 249 49.98 23.25 -1.68
CA ARG A 249 50.24 24.70 -1.64
C ARG A 249 51.47 25.08 -2.47
N LYS A 250 52.58 24.34 -2.32
CA LYS A 250 53.81 24.56 -3.07
C LYS A 250 53.58 24.43 -4.57
N HIS A 251 52.88 23.38 -5.01
CA HIS A 251 52.56 23.17 -6.43
C HIS A 251 51.65 24.26 -6.98
N SER A 252 50.59 24.62 -6.25
CA SER A 252 49.66 25.68 -6.66
C SER A 252 50.34 27.05 -6.78
N ALA A 253 51.29 27.34 -5.89
CA ALA A 253 52.09 28.56 -5.96
C ALA A 253 53.09 28.57 -7.12
N ALA A 254 53.64 27.41 -7.48
CA ALA A 254 54.56 27.27 -8.62
C ALA A 254 53.83 27.39 -9.98
N PHE A 255 52.57 26.97 -10.04
CA PHE A 255 51.74 26.99 -11.26
C PHE A 255 50.40 27.71 -11.03
N PRO A 256 50.40 29.04 -10.76
CA PRO A 256 49.19 29.78 -10.36
C PRO A 256 48.14 29.98 -11.47
N GLY A 257 48.47 29.60 -12.71
CA GLY A 257 47.56 29.54 -13.85
C GLY A 257 46.86 28.20 -14.01
N ASN A 258 47.31 27.16 -13.31
CA ASN A 258 46.70 25.84 -13.37
C ASN A 258 45.48 25.78 -12.45
N LEU A 259 44.29 25.85 -13.05
CA LEU A 259 43.03 25.94 -12.30
C LEU A 259 42.72 24.66 -11.51
N GLU A 260 43.15 23.50 -12.01
CA GLU A 260 42.92 22.23 -11.32
C GLU A 260 43.79 22.11 -10.06
N LEU A 261 45.04 22.58 -10.09
CA LEU A 261 45.87 22.69 -8.89
C LEU A 261 45.22 23.60 -7.83
N LEU A 262 44.65 24.73 -8.24
CA LEU A 262 43.90 25.61 -7.33
C LEU A 262 42.64 24.92 -6.77
N ARG A 263 41.94 24.14 -7.59
CA ARG A 263 40.76 23.37 -7.16
C ARG A 263 41.14 22.29 -6.14
N LEU A 264 42.23 21.56 -6.37
CA LEU A 264 42.79 20.57 -5.45
C LEU A 264 43.26 21.23 -4.14
N LEU A 265 43.86 22.41 -4.20
CA LEU A 265 44.19 23.20 -3.00
C LEU A 265 42.93 23.55 -2.20
N ALA A 266 41.88 24.00 -2.87
CA ALA A 266 40.61 24.32 -2.22
C ALA A 266 39.95 23.09 -1.59
N ASP A 267 39.98 21.93 -2.27
CA ASP A 267 39.55 20.64 -1.72
C ASP A 267 40.35 20.26 -0.46
N GLY A 268 41.68 20.39 -0.50
CA GLY A 268 42.56 20.09 0.63
C GLY A 268 42.35 21.03 1.82
N LEU A 269 42.14 22.32 1.56
CA LEU A 269 41.79 23.32 2.59
C LEU A 269 40.47 22.95 3.29
N SER A 270 39.43 22.65 2.50
CA SER A 270 38.11 22.27 3.03
C SER A 270 38.18 20.97 3.85
N HIS A 271 38.96 19.98 3.41
CA HIS A 271 39.16 18.75 4.18
C HIS A 271 39.68 19.00 5.60
N TYR A 272 40.52 20.02 5.79
CA TYR A 272 41.06 20.40 7.09
C TYR A 272 40.24 21.50 7.82
N GLY A 273 39.05 21.84 7.31
CA GLY A 273 38.15 22.82 7.93
C GLY A 273 38.52 24.28 7.67
N GLU A 274 39.44 24.56 6.75
CA GLU A 274 39.84 25.92 6.36
C GLU A 274 38.86 26.48 5.30
N ASP A 275 37.57 26.50 5.63
CA ASP A 275 36.48 26.75 4.67
C ASP A 275 36.50 28.16 4.06
N ASP A 276 36.91 29.19 4.81
CA ASP A 276 37.02 30.56 4.29
C ASP A 276 38.14 30.64 3.22
N ALA A 277 39.28 30.02 3.48
CA ALA A 277 40.40 29.96 2.54
C ALA A 277 40.04 29.10 1.31
N ALA A 278 39.36 27.97 1.51
CA ALA A 278 38.85 27.13 0.43
C ALA A 278 37.85 27.91 -0.44
N THR A 279 36.89 28.60 0.17
CA THR A 279 35.88 29.44 -0.51
C THR A 279 36.54 30.52 -1.35
N SER A 280 37.52 31.26 -0.79
CA SER A 280 38.28 32.26 -1.54
C SER A 280 39.00 31.64 -2.73
N THR A 281 39.67 30.51 -2.53
CA THR A 281 40.42 29.80 -3.57
C THR A 281 39.49 29.33 -4.70
N TYR A 282 38.30 28.81 -4.36
CA TYR A 282 37.30 28.46 -5.36
C TYR A 282 36.83 29.67 -6.16
N PHE A 283 36.55 30.81 -5.51
CA PHE A 283 36.15 32.02 -6.22
C PHE A 283 37.25 32.56 -7.14
N ASP A 284 38.52 32.38 -6.78
CA ASP A 284 39.65 32.69 -7.66
C ASP A 284 39.64 31.80 -8.91
N VAL A 285 39.29 30.51 -8.77
CA VAL A 285 39.09 29.61 -9.92
C VAL A 285 37.92 30.07 -10.79
N VAL A 286 36.77 30.42 -10.20
CA VAL A 286 35.60 30.89 -10.96
C VAL A 286 35.93 32.15 -11.78
N ALA A 287 36.69 33.07 -11.18
CA ALA A 287 37.11 34.30 -11.85
C ALA A 287 38.07 34.05 -13.02
N LYS A 288 39.00 33.10 -12.88
CA LYS A 288 40.02 32.78 -13.89
C LYS A 288 39.56 31.80 -14.97
N ALA A 289 38.56 30.96 -14.69
CA ALA A 289 38.07 29.96 -15.64
C ALA A 289 37.54 30.62 -16.92
N GLU A 290 37.96 30.13 -18.08
CA GLU A 290 37.45 30.59 -19.38
C GLU A 290 36.16 29.84 -19.76
N ASP A 291 36.03 28.58 -19.35
CA ASP A 291 34.87 27.74 -19.60
C ASP A 291 33.84 27.81 -18.46
N LEU A 292 32.57 27.59 -18.81
CA LEU A 292 31.46 27.60 -17.86
C LEU A 292 31.41 26.37 -16.97
N GLY A 293 31.93 25.22 -17.39
CA GLY A 293 31.88 23.98 -16.62
C GLY A 293 32.71 24.09 -15.34
N THR A 294 33.98 24.47 -15.48
CA THR A 294 34.91 24.74 -14.38
C THR A 294 34.37 25.84 -13.48
N ALA A 295 33.86 26.93 -14.06
CA ALA A 295 33.30 28.04 -13.29
C ALA A 295 32.07 27.64 -12.48
N ALA A 296 31.11 26.92 -13.07
CA ALA A 296 29.90 26.47 -12.39
C ALA A 296 30.23 25.47 -11.27
N HIS A 297 31.08 24.48 -11.55
CA HIS A 297 31.50 23.50 -10.55
C HIS A 297 32.17 24.17 -9.35
N SER A 298 33.19 25.01 -9.57
CA SER A 298 33.89 25.72 -8.49
C SER A 298 33.00 26.70 -7.75
N SER A 299 32.05 27.34 -8.43
CA SER A 299 31.03 28.20 -7.82
C SER A 299 30.15 27.43 -6.84
N ASN A 300 29.68 26.25 -7.25
CA ASN A 300 28.82 25.40 -6.41
C ASN A 300 29.59 24.91 -5.16
N ARG A 301 30.87 24.56 -5.31
CA ARG A 301 31.75 24.22 -4.18
C ARG A 301 31.96 25.40 -3.23
N ALA A 302 32.24 26.60 -3.73
CA ALA A 302 32.37 27.80 -2.91
C ALA A 302 31.10 28.10 -2.10
N LEU A 303 29.92 27.99 -2.73
CA LEU A 303 28.64 28.21 -2.07
C LEU A 303 28.31 27.17 -1.00
N ALA A 304 28.71 25.91 -1.21
CA ALA A 304 28.55 24.86 -0.22
C ALA A 304 29.29 25.18 1.07
N LEU A 305 30.53 25.69 0.97
CA LEU A 305 31.40 26.04 2.09
C LEU A 305 31.09 27.41 2.71
N THR A 306 30.43 28.30 1.96
CA THR A 306 30.10 29.64 2.46
C THR A 306 29.11 29.56 3.64
N SER A 307 29.49 30.21 4.74
CA SER A 307 28.65 30.35 5.94
C SER A 307 27.30 31.00 5.64
N SER A 308 26.26 30.61 6.38
CA SER A 308 24.88 31.11 6.15
C SER A 308 24.78 32.64 6.16
N LYS A 309 25.61 33.33 6.95
CA LYS A 309 25.65 34.80 7.03
C LYS A 309 26.07 35.45 5.71
N ASN A 310 27.00 34.85 4.97
CA ASN A 310 27.59 35.43 3.76
C ASN A 310 27.02 34.80 2.47
N LYS A 311 26.07 33.87 2.60
CA LYS A 311 25.59 33.05 1.49
C LYS A 311 24.90 33.85 0.39
N ALA A 312 24.15 34.89 0.75
CA ALA A 312 23.50 35.77 -0.21
C ALA A 312 24.50 36.57 -1.06
N GLU A 313 25.54 37.10 -0.42
CA GLU A 313 26.60 37.85 -1.11
C GLU A 313 27.41 36.93 -2.04
N ALA A 314 27.78 35.74 -1.55
CA ALA A 314 28.47 34.73 -2.34
C ALA A 314 27.63 34.26 -3.55
N ALA A 315 26.32 34.10 -3.38
CA ALA A 315 25.39 33.77 -4.45
C ALA A 315 25.31 34.89 -5.51
N GLN A 316 25.28 36.15 -5.07
CA GLN A 316 25.28 37.29 -5.98
C GLN A 316 26.60 37.39 -6.77
N ARG A 317 27.74 37.18 -6.09
CA ARG A 317 29.07 37.12 -6.73
C ARG A 317 29.14 36.00 -7.75
N SER A 318 28.68 34.80 -7.37
CA SER A 318 28.60 33.62 -8.25
C SER A 318 27.79 33.91 -9.51
N LYS A 319 26.58 34.46 -9.34
CA LYS A 319 25.70 34.82 -10.46
C LYS A 319 26.36 35.82 -11.41
N ALA A 320 27.00 36.85 -10.88
CA ALA A 320 27.68 37.87 -11.69
C ALA A 320 28.83 37.26 -12.51
N LEU A 321 29.66 36.42 -11.87
CA LEU A 321 30.79 35.77 -12.54
C LEU A 321 30.36 34.76 -13.61
N LEU A 322 29.32 33.97 -13.35
CA LEU A 322 28.80 33.00 -14.32
C LEU A 322 28.10 33.69 -15.49
N SER A 323 27.27 34.71 -15.22
CA SER A 323 26.51 35.42 -16.26
C SER A 323 27.39 36.26 -17.20
N ALA A 324 28.63 36.56 -16.80
CA ALA A 324 29.59 37.29 -17.63
C ALA A 324 30.25 36.40 -18.70
N LYS A 325 30.14 35.06 -18.59
CA LYS A 325 30.78 34.12 -19.51
C LYS A 325 29.87 33.79 -20.70
N PRO A 326 30.42 33.51 -21.89
CA PRO A 326 29.62 33.15 -23.06
C PRO A 326 28.81 31.86 -22.85
N SER A 327 27.51 31.89 -23.13
CA SER A 327 26.58 30.76 -23.01
C SER A 327 25.94 30.37 -24.36
N THR A 328 26.75 30.33 -25.41
CA THR A 328 26.26 30.20 -26.79
C THR A 328 26.01 28.77 -27.24
N SER A 329 26.79 27.79 -26.75
CA SER A 329 26.58 26.37 -27.06
C SER A 329 25.61 25.70 -26.09
N ILE A 330 25.02 24.58 -26.50
CA ILE A 330 24.15 23.75 -25.65
C ILE A 330 24.89 23.36 -24.35
N GLU A 331 26.13 22.89 -24.48
CA GLU A 331 26.98 22.52 -23.34
C GLU A 331 27.20 23.70 -22.37
N GLN A 332 27.52 24.88 -22.89
CA GLN A 332 27.68 26.09 -22.08
C GLN A 332 26.38 26.49 -21.37
N GLN A 333 25.24 26.40 -22.04
CA GLN A 333 23.93 26.68 -21.43
C GLN A 333 23.60 25.67 -20.33
N THR A 334 23.90 24.38 -20.54
CA THR A 334 23.75 23.34 -19.53
C THR A 334 24.58 23.67 -18.27
N TYR A 335 25.86 24.04 -18.43
CA TYR A 335 26.70 24.43 -17.29
C TYR A 335 26.24 25.71 -16.60
N LEU A 336 25.71 26.68 -17.36
CA LEU A 336 25.11 27.88 -16.76
C LEU A 336 23.89 27.51 -15.90
N PHE A 337 23.02 26.61 -16.37
CA PHE A 337 21.91 26.11 -15.57
C PHE A 337 22.38 25.37 -14.32
N ASP A 338 23.39 24.50 -14.41
CA ASP A 338 23.97 23.81 -13.24
C ASP A 338 24.54 24.78 -12.19
N GLY A 339 25.18 25.87 -12.63
CA GLY A 339 25.70 26.90 -11.73
C GLY A 339 24.57 27.73 -11.08
N LEU A 340 23.54 28.08 -11.85
CA LEU A 340 22.35 28.76 -11.33
C LEU A 340 21.55 27.87 -10.37
N GLU A 341 21.47 26.56 -10.65
CA GLU A 341 20.85 25.55 -9.79
C GLU A 341 21.55 25.52 -8.43
N GLY A 342 22.88 25.46 -8.41
CA GLY A 342 23.66 25.50 -7.18
C GLY A 342 23.48 26.80 -6.40
N ILE A 343 23.34 27.94 -7.08
CA ILE A 343 22.97 29.22 -6.45
C ILE A 343 21.58 29.15 -5.81
N ALA A 344 20.57 28.65 -6.54
CA ALA A 344 19.22 28.51 -6.01
C ALA A 344 19.19 27.56 -4.80
N SER A 345 19.91 26.43 -4.86
CA SER A 345 20.08 25.47 -3.77
C SER A 345 20.73 26.13 -2.54
N ALA A 346 21.81 26.90 -2.73
CA ALA A 346 22.49 27.60 -1.64
C ALA A 346 21.62 28.66 -0.95
N LEU A 347 20.68 29.26 -1.67
CA LEU A 347 19.71 30.23 -1.15
C LEU A 347 18.45 29.58 -0.55
N GLY A 348 18.34 28.25 -0.57
CA GLY A 348 17.14 27.53 -0.10
C GLY A 348 15.93 27.63 -1.03
N LEU A 349 16.12 28.05 -2.28
CA LEU A 349 15.06 28.21 -3.28
C LEU A 349 14.75 26.87 -3.97
N LYS A 350 14.21 25.90 -3.20
CA LYS A 350 14.03 24.50 -3.62
C LYS A 350 13.33 24.34 -4.97
N GLN A 351 12.20 25.03 -5.19
CA GLN A 351 11.43 24.92 -6.43
C GLN A 351 12.16 25.49 -7.65
N LEU A 352 12.85 26.63 -7.46
CA LEU A 352 13.64 27.24 -8.54
C LEU A 352 14.84 26.35 -8.90
N SER A 353 15.48 25.76 -7.90
CA SER A 353 16.57 24.81 -8.11
C SER A 353 16.11 23.59 -8.91
N LEU A 354 14.93 23.01 -8.61
CA LEU A 354 14.34 21.93 -9.41
C LEU A 354 14.10 22.37 -10.87
N ALA A 355 13.50 23.54 -11.07
CA ALA A 355 13.23 24.07 -12.41
C ALA A 355 14.51 24.32 -13.25
N LEU A 356 15.60 24.75 -12.60
CA LEU A 356 16.90 24.96 -13.25
C LEU A 356 17.55 23.61 -13.63
N ALA A 357 17.45 22.61 -12.76
CA ALA A 357 17.89 21.25 -13.09
C ALA A 357 17.10 20.63 -14.25
N GLU A 358 15.77 20.85 -14.31
CA GLU A 358 14.94 20.44 -15.46
C GLU A 358 15.35 21.15 -16.75
N ALA A 359 15.65 22.46 -16.69
CA ALA A 359 16.14 23.21 -17.84
C ALA A 359 17.49 22.66 -18.34
N ALA A 360 18.43 22.36 -17.43
CA ALA A 360 19.69 21.72 -17.77
C ALA A 360 19.48 20.34 -18.41
N LEU A 361 18.58 19.53 -17.86
CA LEU A 361 18.26 18.20 -18.38
C LEU A 361 17.56 18.25 -19.75
N SER A 362 16.75 19.28 -20.02
CA SER A 362 16.10 19.46 -21.31
C SER A 362 17.09 19.67 -22.47
N LEU A 363 18.26 20.24 -22.17
CA LEU A 363 19.36 20.45 -23.11
C LEU A 363 20.25 19.20 -23.27
N SER A 364 20.35 18.37 -22.22
CA SER A 364 21.20 17.19 -22.17
C SER A 364 20.45 16.03 -21.48
N PRO A 365 19.51 15.37 -22.19
CA PRO A 365 18.56 14.43 -21.60
C PRO A 365 19.17 13.08 -21.19
N ASP A 366 20.40 12.80 -21.59
CA ASP A 366 21.19 11.59 -21.33
C ASP A 366 21.93 11.62 -19.98
N ARG A 367 21.81 12.69 -19.20
CA ARG A 367 22.43 12.83 -17.87
C ARG A 367 21.72 11.97 -16.81
N SER A 368 22.00 10.65 -16.78
CA SER A 368 21.41 9.68 -15.84
C SER A 368 21.51 10.11 -14.37
N TRP A 369 22.64 10.69 -13.94
CA TRP A 369 22.81 11.16 -12.57
C TRP A 369 21.86 12.32 -12.23
N THR A 370 21.69 13.29 -13.14
CA THR A 370 20.76 14.41 -12.95
C THR A 370 19.32 13.93 -12.86
N ARG A 371 18.93 12.94 -13.69
CA ARG A 371 17.61 12.28 -13.57
C ARG A 371 17.42 11.63 -12.21
N HIS A 372 18.39 10.84 -11.76
CA HIS A 372 18.33 10.20 -10.45
C HIS A 372 18.20 11.24 -9.31
N SER A 373 18.98 12.32 -9.37
CA SER A 373 18.92 13.42 -8.41
C SER A 373 17.56 14.11 -8.40
N LEU A 374 17.02 14.49 -9.56
CA LEU A 374 15.69 15.08 -9.71
C LEU A 374 14.61 14.14 -9.16
N ALA A 375 14.67 12.85 -9.50
CA ALA A 375 13.72 11.86 -9.02
C ALA A 375 13.68 11.79 -7.48
N GLY A 376 14.85 11.71 -6.84
CA GLY A 376 14.99 11.75 -5.38
C GLY A 376 14.42 13.04 -4.78
N ARG A 377 14.80 14.20 -5.33
CA ARG A 377 14.36 15.50 -4.81
C ARG A 377 12.86 15.75 -4.98
N TYR A 378 12.25 15.30 -6.09
CA TYR A 378 10.80 15.34 -6.28
C TYR A 378 10.08 14.38 -5.33
N SER A 379 10.66 13.20 -5.07
CA SER A 379 10.17 12.27 -4.06
C SER A 379 10.13 12.92 -2.68
N GLU A 380 11.18 13.61 -2.27
CA GLU A 380 11.23 14.34 -0.99
C GLU A 380 10.25 15.52 -0.92
N ASP A 381 9.91 16.12 -2.06
CA ASP A 381 8.94 17.22 -2.15
C ASP A 381 7.48 16.76 -2.29
N GLY A 382 7.24 15.44 -2.35
CA GLY A 382 5.89 14.88 -2.54
C GLY A 382 5.35 15.01 -3.97
N GLN A 383 6.16 15.43 -4.94
CA GLN A 383 5.80 15.52 -6.36
C GLN A 383 5.99 14.15 -7.02
N ASN A 384 5.09 13.22 -6.71
CA ASN A 384 5.26 11.79 -7.00
C ASN A 384 5.26 11.47 -8.51
N GLU A 385 4.50 12.21 -9.32
CA GLU A 385 4.43 12.04 -10.78
C GLU A 385 5.77 12.39 -11.45
N LEU A 386 6.39 13.50 -11.04
CA LEU A 386 7.71 13.92 -11.55
C LEU A 386 8.81 12.99 -11.04
N SER A 387 8.72 12.56 -9.78
CA SER A 387 9.62 11.53 -9.22
C SER A 387 9.59 10.26 -10.07
N LEU A 388 8.39 9.73 -10.35
CA LEU A 388 8.24 8.54 -11.17
C LEU A 388 8.77 8.75 -12.59
N LEU A 389 8.41 9.88 -13.22
CA LEU A 389 8.88 10.22 -14.58
C LEU A 389 10.40 10.09 -14.68
N HIS A 390 11.13 10.68 -13.73
CA HIS A 390 12.59 10.65 -13.78
C HIS A 390 13.16 9.27 -13.47
N TYR A 391 12.65 8.53 -12.47
CA TYR A 391 13.12 7.17 -12.20
C TYR A 391 12.86 6.21 -13.38
N GLU A 392 11.74 6.32 -14.10
CA GLU A 392 11.46 5.51 -15.29
C GLU A 392 12.42 5.83 -16.46
N HIS A 393 12.91 7.07 -16.56
CA HIS A 393 13.84 7.48 -17.61
C HIS A 393 15.32 7.17 -17.28
N VAL A 394 15.66 6.81 -16.04
CA VAL A 394 16.99 6.24 -15.75
C VAL A 394 17.06 4.86 -16.41
N PRO A 395 18.05 4.57 -17.27
CA PRO A 395 18.17 3.26 -17.93
C PRO A 395 18.21 2.10 -16.91
N PRO A 396 17.55 0.95 -17.17
CA PRO A 396 17.58 -0.21 -16.27
C PRO A 396 18.98 -0.65 -15.82
N ALA A 397 19.97 -0.58 -16.71
CA ALA A 397 21.37 -0.92 -16.43
C ALA A 397 22.03 0.03 -15.40
N ASP A 398 21.51 1.26 -15.28
CA ASP A 398 22.08 2.31 -14.42
C ASP A 398 21.39 2.37 -13.05
N ARG A 399 20.26 1.66 -12.84
CA ARG A 399 19.44 1.80 -11.62
C ARG A 399 20.10 1.18 -10.38
N GLY A 400 20.81 0.07 -10.52
CA GLY A 400 21.29 -0.70 -9.37
C GLY A 400 20.17 -1.12 -8.40
N GLY A 401 20.50 -1.84 -7.33
CA GLY A 401 19.53 -2.18 -6.27
C GLY A 401 18.79 -0.97 -5.67
N PRO A 402 19.50 0.11 -5.25
CA PRO A 402 18.86 1.31 -4.70
C PRO A 402 17.93 2.05 -5.67
N GLY A 403 18.30 2.17 -6.96
CA GLY A 403 17.44 2.85 -7.94
C GLY A 403 16.18 2.06 -8.25
N TRP A 404 16.24 0.73 -8.31
CA TRP A 404 15.06 -0.12 -8.41
C TRP A 404 14.16 -0.02 -7.18
N ASN A 405 14.75 0.02 -5.98
CA ASN A 405 13.99 0.24 -4.75
C ASN A 405 13.26 1.60 -4.79
N ASN A 406 13.94 2.66 -5.18
CA ASN A 406 13.35 3.99 -5.23
C ASN A 406 12.25 4.10 -6.30
N LEU A 407 12.41 3.42 -7.45
CA LEU A 407 11.35 3.29 -8.45
C LEU A 407 10.13 2.54 -7.87
N GLY A 408 10.35 1.49 -7.08
CA GLY A 408 9.30 0.79 -6.36
C GLY A 408 8.55 1.71 -5.38
N VAL A 409 9.27 2.57 -4.66
CA VAL A 409 8.68 3.59 -3.78
C VAL A 409 7.85 4.59 -4.58
N ALA A 410 8.36 5.06 -5.73
CA ALA A 410 7.64 6.00 -6.60
C ALA A 410 6.31 5.39 -7.11
N TYR A 411 6.32 4.14 -7.57
CA TYR A 411 5.10 3.42 -7.93
C TYR A 411 4.15 3.23 -6.75
N ALA A 412 4.66 2.88 -5.58
CA ALA A 412 3.85 2.64 -4.39
C ALA A 412 3.09 3.89 -3.96
N ARG A 413 3.72 5.07 -4.02
CA ARG A 413 3.09 6.36 -3.68
C ARG A 413 1.99 6.78 -4.64
N LEU A 414 2.00 6.25 -5.86
CA LEU A 414 0.95 6.44 -6.87
C LEU A 414 -0.05 5.28 -6.90
N ASN A 415 -0.09 4.45 -5.84
CA ASN A 415 -0.99 3.30 -5.70
C ASN A 415 -0.86 2.25 -6.82
N MET A 416 0.29 2.17 -7.50
CA MET A 416 0.57 1.18 -8.53
C MET A 416 1.21 -0.07 -7.91
N ALA A 417 0.44 -0.82 -7.12
CA ALA A 417 0.95 -1.90 -6.28
C ALA A 417 1.71 -2.99 -7.06
N GLY A 418 1.24 -3.41 -8.24
CA GLY A 418 1.91 -4.40 -9.07
C GLY A 418 3.29 -3.95 -9.55
N LYS A 419 3.35 -2.75 -10.15
CA LYS A 419 4.63 -2.16 -10.60
C LYS A 419 5.61 -1.92 -9.45
N ALA A 420 5.10 -1.51 -8.28
CA ALA A 420 5.92 -1.35 -7.09
C ALA A 420 6.56 -2.68 -6.66
N THR A 421 5.76 -3.75 -6.60
CA THR A 421 6.23 -5.09 -6.27
C THR A 421 7.27 -5.60 -7.26
N GLU A 422 7.06 -5.43 -8.56
CA GLU A 422 8.03 -5.82 -9.60
C GLU A 422 9.37 -5.08 -9.43
N ALA A 423 9.33 -3.78 -9.17
CA ALA A 423 10.53 -2.99 -8.94
C ALA A 423 11.27 -3.40 -7.66
N TYR A 424 10.55 -3.68 -6.56
CA TYR A 424 11.16 -4.21 -5.33
C TYR A 424 11.76 -5.61 -5.53
N GLN A 425 11.12 -6.48 -6.31
CA GLN A 425 11.67 -7.79 -6.64
C GLN A 425 12.96 -7.67 -7.46
N GLU A 426 13.03 -6.72 -8.41
CA GLU A 426 14.27 -6.46 -9.14
C GLU A 426 15.36 -5.88 -8.24
N ALA A 427 15.01 -4.97 -7.33
CA ALA A 427 15.94 -4.47 -6.33
C ALA A 427 16.51 -5.59 -5.43
N SER A 428 15.64 -6.51 -4.97
CA SER A 428 16.02 -7.67 -4.15
C SER A 428 16.93 -8.63 -4.92
N ARG A 429 16.65 -8.90 -6.21
CA ARG A 429 17.53 -9.69 -7.10
C ARG A 429 18.93 -9.08 -7.21
N GLN A 430 19.05 -7.76 -7.10
CA GLN A 430 20.33 -7.04 -7.06
C GLN A 430 20.93 -6.89 -5.65
N GLY A 431 20.40 -7.61 -4.66
CA GLY A 431 20.93 -7.65 -3.30
C GLY A 431 20.49 -6.49 -2.40
N ALA A 432 19.54 -5.65 -2.80
CA ALA A 432 19.09 -4.52 -1.97
C ALA A 432 18.13 -5.00 -0.86
N SER A 433 18.68 -5.18 0.34
CA SER A 433 17.94 -5.59 1.55
C SER A 433 16.78 -4.65 1.92
N ILE A 434 16.91 -3.34 1.70
CA ILE A 434 15.82 -2.36 1.92
C ILE A 434 14.54 -2.75 1.16
N SER A 435 14.68 -3.22 -0.07
CA SER A 435 13.54 -3.58 -0.92
C SER A 435 12.80 -4.82 -0.43
N GLU A 436 13.51 -5.71 0.28
CA GLU A 436 12.94 -6.92 0.88
C GLU A 436 12.06 -6.55 2.07
N GLY A 437 12.46 -5.54 2.86
CA GLY A 437 11.59 -4.98 3.89
C GLY A 437 10.32 -4.34 3.32
N ASN A 438 10.45 -3.59 2.21
CA ASN A 438 9.29 -3.03 1.51
C ASN A 438 8.34 -4.11 0.95
N LEU A 439 8.89 -5.21 0.43
CA LEU A 439 8.11 -6.35 -0.05
C LEU A 439 7.41 -7.08 1.10
N ALA A 440 8.12 -7.32 2.20
CA ALA A 440 7.58 -7.98 3.38
C ALA A 440 6.44 -7.16 4.01
N HIS A 441 6.56 -5.83 4.11
CA HIS A 441 5.45 -4.99 4.58
C HIS A 441 4.19 -5.08 3.70
N LYS A 442 4.36 -5.21 2.38
CA LYS A 442 3.22 -5.43 1.47
C LYS A 442 2.56 -6.78 1.74
N LEU A 443 3.35 -7.82 2.00
CA LEU A 443 2.85 -9.15 2.32
C LEU A 443 2.14 -9.20 3.68
N ILE A 444 2.66 -8.51 4.69
CA ILE A 444 1.99 -8.37 6.01
C ILE A 444 0.60 -7.78 5.84
N ASN A 445 0.49 -6.66 5.11
CA ASN A 445 -0.79 -6.00 4.88
C ASN A 445 -1.79 -6.85 4.09
N ALA A 446 -1.30 -7.82 3.33
CA ALA A 446 -2.11 -8.76 2.55
C ALA A 446 -2.37 -10.09 3.28
N GLY A 447 -1.87 -10.27 4.52
CA GLY A 447 -2.07 -11.48 5.33
C GLY A 447 -1.07 -12.62 5.06
N PHE A 448 -0.08 -12.41 4.19
CA PHE A 448 0.95 -13.40 3.87
C PHE A 448 2.10 -13.34 4.89
N LEU A 449 1.77 -13.62 6.16
CA LEU A 449 2.68 -13.43 7.30
C LEU A 449 3.90 -14.37 7.24
N ALA A 450 3.70 -15.61 6.78
CA ALA A 450 4.76 -16.60 6.64
C ALA A 450 5.78 -16.20 5.56
N GLU A 451 5.30 -15.74 4.42
CA GLU A 451 6.14 -15.27 3.30
C GLU A 451 6.87 -13.98 3.68
N ALA A 452 6.19 -13.05 4.35
CA ALA A 452 6.82 -11.84 4.87
C ALA A 452 7.96 -12.16 5.85
N ARG A 453 7.74 -13.11 6.75
CA ARG A 453 8.77 -13.60 7.69
C ARG A 453 9.95 -14.21 6.95
N ALA A 454 9.71 -15.11 6.01
CA ALA A 454 10.77 -15.78 5.26
C ALA A 454 11.67 -14.79 4.50
N ILE A 455 11.07 -13.78 3.86
CA ILE A 455 11.82 -12.71 3.18
C ILE A 455 12.67 -11.90 4.17
N ALA A 456 12.09 -11.51 5.31
CA ALA A 456 12.81 -10.73 6.31
C ALA A 456 13.95 -11.53 6.98
N GLU A 457 13.74 -12.80 7.28
CA GLU A 457 14.79 -13.69 7.84
C GLU A 457 15.93 -13.91 6.84
N ALA A 458 15.61 -14.11 5.55
CA ALA A 458 16.62 -14.22 4.49
C ALA A 458 17.43 -12.93 4.33
N ALA A 459 16.77 -11.77 4.41
CA ALA A 459 17.44 -10.46 4.34
C ALA A 459 18.39 -10.23 5.53
N LEU A 460 18.08 -10.77 6.72
CA LEU A 460 18.87 -10.63 7.94
C LEU A 460 20.27 -11.28 7.84
N LEU A 461 20.41 -12.28 6.97
CA LEU A 461 21.65 -13.05 6.78
C LEU A 461 22.64 -12.37 5.82
N LYS A 462 22.26 -11.26 5.17
CA LYS A 462 23.12 -10.55 4.21
C LYS A 462 24.15 -9.68 4.92
N GLU A 463 25.38 -9.63 4.40
CA GLU A 463 26.46 -8.79 4.95
C GLU A 463 26.11 -7.29 4.95
N ASN A 464 25.42 -6.83 3.89
CA ASN A 464 24.94 -5.45 3.75
C ASN A 464 23.42 -5.35 4.01
N ARG A 465 22.94 -6.00 5.08
CA ARG A 465 21.53 -5.90 5.47
C ARG A 465 21.17 -4.48 5.89
N ASP A 466 19.91 -4.12 5.68
CA ASP A 466 19.34 -2.88 6.18
C ASP A 466 18.72 -3.13 7.57
N ASP A 467 18.94 -2.21 8.50
CA ASP A 467 18.49 -2.36 9.89
C ASP A 467 16.96 -2.32 10.03
N SER A 468 16.24 -1.76 9.05
CA SER A 468 14.77 -1.73 9.06
C SER A 468 14.14 -3.13 9.01
N ILE A 469 14.88 -4.16 8.58
CA ILE A 469 14.42 -5.56 8.53
C ILE A 469 14.02 -6.07 9.92
N LEU A 470 14.65 -5.59 11.00
CA LEU A 470 14.24 -5.97 12.36
C LEU A 470 12.84 -5.44 12.70
N GLY A 471 12.51 -4.23 12.23
CA GLY A 471 11.17 -3.66 12.37
C GLY A 471 10.11 -4.46 11.61
N VAL A 472 10.47 -5.05 10.47
CA VAL A 472 9.59 -5.93 9.69
C VAL A 472 9.24 -7.19 10.48
N LEU A 473 10.21 -7.87 11.07
CA LEU A 473 9.96 -9.08 11.87
C LEU A 473 9.06 -8.80 13.08
N ALA A 474 9.29 -7.67 13.75
CA ALA A 474 8.42 -7.22 14.84
C ALA A 474 6.99 -6.92 14.34
N ALA A 475 6.84 -6.37 13.14
CA ALA A 475 5.54 -6.12 12.53
C ALA A 475 4.81 -7.43 12.17
N VAL A 476 5.52 -8.45 11.67
CA VAL A 476 4.94 -9.79 11.45
C VAL A 476 4.42 -10.36 12.76
N GLN A 477 5.24 -10.38 13.82
CA GLN A 477 4.85 -10.90 15.13
C GLN A 477 3.64 -10.14 15.70
N SER A 478 3.65 -8.81 15.61
CA SER A 478 2.53 -7.98 16.09
C SER A 478 1.23 -8.29 15.32
N ALA A 479 1.32 -8.58 14.01
CA ALA A 479 0.16 -8.97 13.23
C ALA A 479 -0.41 -10.33 13.67
N GLU A 480 0.45 -11.32 13.91
CA GLU A 480 0.05 -12.65 14.43
C GLU A 480 -0.59 -12.55 15.82
N GLU A 481 0.00 -11.77 16.73
CA GLU A 481 -0.52 -11.54 18.07
C GLU A 481 -1.91 -10.88 18.01
N ALA A 482 -2.08 -9.86 17.17
CA ALA A 482 -3.37 -9.20 16.99
C ALA A 482 -4.46 -10.14 16.43
N GLU A 483 -4.11 -11.05 15.51
CA GLU A 483 -5.06 -12.06 15.01
C GLU A 483 -5.44 -13.09 16.09
N ASN A 484 -4.46 -13.54 16.87
CA ASN A 484 -4.69 -14.46 17.98
C ASN A 484 -5.56 -13.83 19.09
N GLU A 485 -5.32 -12.58 19.46
CA GLU A 485 -6.14 -11.84 20.42
C GLU A 485 -7.58 -11.69 19.94
N ARG A 486 -7.78 -11.34 18.66
CA ARG A 486 -9.12 -11.29 18.05
C ARG A 486 -9.80 -12.66 18.08
N HIS A 487 -9.08 -13.73 17.74
CA HIS A 487 -9.61 -15.09 17.77
C HIS A 487 -10.05 -15.50 19.19
N VAL A 488 -9.24 -15.20 20.21
CA VAL A 488 -9.59 -15.44 21.62
C VAL A 488 -10.85 -14.65 22.00
N GLY A 489 -10.90 -13.36 21.67
CA GLY A 489 -12.06 -12.49 21.96
C GLY A 489 -13.35 -12.98 21.31
N VAL A 490 -13.30 -13.38 20.03
CA VAL A 490 -14.45 -13.96 19.31
C VAL A 490 -14.87 -15.29 19.94
N THR A 491 -13.91 -16.14 20.30
CA THR A 491 -14.18 -17.45 20.92
C THR A 491 -14.85 -17.30 22.29
N GLU A 492 -14.37 -16.41 23.15
CA GLU A 492 -14.99 -16.14 24.45
C GLU A 492 -16.41 -15.57 24.31
N THR A 493 -16.59 -14.63 23.37
CA THR A 493 -17.92 -14.08 23.05
C THR A 493 -18.88 -15.17 22.55
N ALA A 494 -18.41 -16.06 21.67
CA ALA A 494 -19.21 -17.17 21.15
C ALA A 494 -19.59 -18.17 22.26
N LYS A 495 -18.69 -18.45 23.22
CA LYS A 495 -19.00 -19.29 24.39
C LYS A 495 -20.12 -18.69 25.24
N LEU A 496 -20.11 -17.38 25.46
CA LEU A 496 -21.16 -16.66 26.19
C LEU A 496 -22.52 -16.76 25.47
N TYR A 497 -22.54 -16.52 24.16
CA TYR A 497 -23.78 -16.64 23.38
C TYR A 497 -24.30 -18.09 23.37
N ARG A 498 -23.43 -19.08 23.23
CA ARG A 498 -23.81 -20.50 23.32
C ARG A 498 -24.40 -20.84 24.68
N ALA A 499 -23.81 -20.34 25.77
CA ALA A 499 -24.34 -20.56 27.12
C ALA A 499 -25.75 -19.95 27.28
N ALA A 500 -25.98 -18.75 26.73
CA ALA A 500 -27.31 -18.13 26.71
C ALA A 500 -28.32 -18.97 25.93
N HIS A 501 -27.99 -19.44 24.72
CA HIS A 501 -28.86 -20.32 23.94
C HIS A 501 -29.23 -21.60 24.69
N ILE A 502 -28.26 -22.26 25.34
CA ILE A 502 -28.51 -23.46 26.15
C ILE A 502 -29.45 -23.14 27.32
N ALA A 503 -29.22 -22.03 28.01
CA ALA A 503 -30.04 -21.61 29.14
C ALA A 503 -31.48 -21.28 28.74
N ILE A 504 -31.68 -20.67 27.57
CA ILE A 504 -32.99 -20.34 27.01
C ILE A 504 -33.71 -21.61 26.53
N GLY A 505 -33.01 -22.47 25.79
CA GLY A 505 -33.57 -23.76 25.35
C GLY A 505 -34.01 -24.64 26.53
N ARG A 506 -33.26 -24.64 27.65
CA ARG A 506 -33.68 -25.33 28.88
C ARG A 506 -34.90 -24.69 29.54
N ALA A 507 -35.00 -23.36 29.52
CA ALA A 507 -36.15 -22.65 30.09
C ALA A 507 -37.47 -22.99 29.38
N ALA A 508 -37.41 -23.38 28.09
CA ALA A 508 -38.58 -23.79 27.33
C ALA A 508 -39.31 -25.03 27.89
N LEU A 509 -38.64 -25.83 28.73
CA LEU A 509 -39.22 -27.02 29.35
C LEU A 509 -40.10 -26.72 30.58
N ALA A 510 -40.15 -25.48 31.06
CA ALA A 510 -40.90 -25.14 32.26
C ALA A 510 -42.42 -25.33 32.09
N HIS A 511 -43.05 -26.10 32.98
CA HIS A 511 -44.50 -26.34 32.97
C HIS A 511 -45.28 -25.28 33.76
N GLN A 512 -44.68 -24.73 34.81
CA GLN A 512 -45.23 -23.61 35.57
C GLN A 512 -44.47 -22.34 35.20
N CYS A 513 -45.25 -21.35 34.78
CA CYS A 513 -44.77 -20.16 34.12
C CYS A 513 -45.05 -18.95 35.02
N PRO A 514 -44.02 -18.27 35.56
CA PRO A 514 -44.23 -17.03 36.30
C PRO A 514 -44.91 -15.98 35.39
N PRO A 515 -45.72 -15.06 35.95
CA PRO A 515 -46.33 -14.00 35.16
C PRO A 515 -45.23 -13.14 34.55
N VAL A 516 -45.41 -12.73 33.29
CA VAL A 516 -44.47 -11.83 32.59
C VAL A 516 -44.95 -10.37 32.61
N ALA A 517 -46.25 -10.15 32.71
CA ALA A 517 -46.83 -8.81 32.73
C ALA A 517 -46.29 -7.94 33.88
N GLY A 518 -46.12 -6.65 33.61
CA GLY A 518 -45.59 -5.67 34.56
C GLY A 518 -44.45 -4.82 33.99
N PRO A 519 -43.93 -3.88 34.80
CA PRO A 519 -42.80 -3.03 34.43
C PRO A 519 -41.47 -3.80 34.52
N TRP A 520 -40.66 -3.66 33.47
CA TRP A 520 -39.33 -4.27 33.34
C TRP A 520 -38.30 -3.20 33.02
N LYS A 521 -37.33 -3.01 33.92
CA LYS A 521 -36.20 -2.13 33.69
C LYS A 521 -35.19 -2.83 32.78
N THR A 522 -34.97 -2.26 31.60
CA THR A 522 -33.89 -2.64 30.67
C THR A 522 -32.69 -1.71 30.86
N GLU A 523 -31.62 -1.91 30.09
CA GLU A 523 -30.48 -0.98 30.05
C GLU A 523 -30.88 0.43 29.58
N ARG A 524 -31.90 0.55 28.72
CA ARG A 524 -32.20 1.79 27.98
C ARG A 524 -33.50 2.48 28.38
N CYS A 525 -34.49 1.71 28.85
CA CYS A 525 -35.80 2.23 29.27
C CYS A 525 -36.52 1.23 30.19
N VAL A 526 -37.65 1.65 30.76
CA VAL A 526 -38.60 0.74 31.39
C VAL A 526 -39.63 0.30 30.33
N LEU A 527 -39.79 -1.01 30.16
CA LEU A 527 -40.79 -1.62 29.31
C LEU A 527 -41.98 -2.07 30.16
N GLN A 528 -43.18 -1.58 29.84
CA GLN A 528 -44.41 -2.08 30.42
C GLN A 528 -44.91 -3.26 29.56
N LEU A 529 -44.79 -4.48 30.07
CA LEU A 529 -45.24 -5.69 29.38
C LEU A 529 -46.68 -6.05 29.76
N VAL A 530 -47.45 -6.51 28.78
CA VAL A 530 -48.82 -7.04 28.92
C VAL A 530 -48.89 -8.36 28.16
N GLU A 531 -49.57 -9.33 28.76
CA GLU A 531 -49.88 -10.62 28.13
C GLU A 531 -51.33 -10.58 27.65
N LEU A 532 -51.55 -10.86 26.37
CA LEU A 532 -52.85 -10.82 25.71
C LEU A 532 -53.57 -12.18 25.84
N ASP A 533 -54.88 -12.19 25.59
CA ASP A 533 -55.72 -13.41 25.70
C ASP A 533 -55.29 -14.52 24.73
N ASP A 534 -54.63 -14.17 23.62
CA ASP A 534 -54.06 -15.10 22.63
C ASP A 534 -52.67 -15.64 23.00
N GLY A 535 -52.16 -15.27 24.19
CA GLY A 535 -50.85 -15.68 24.70
C GLY A 535 -49.67 -14.87 24.16
N MET A 536 -49.91 -13.85 23.33
CA MET A 536 -48.87 -12.95 22.86
C MET A 536 -48.50 -11.94 23.94
N ILE A 537 -47.21 -11.62 24.06
CA ILE A 537 -46.71 -10.64 25.01
C ILE A 537 -46.31 -9.39 24.24
N VAL A 538 -46.88 -8.25 24.60
CA VAL A 538 -46.57 -6.95 24.00
C VAL A 538 -46.02 -6.00 25.05
N GLY A 539 -45.09 -5.15 24.64
CA GLY A 539 -44.43 -4.19 25.51
C GLY A 539 -44.30 -2.83 24.84
N ASN A 540 -44.37 -1.77 25.65
CA ASN A 540 -43.98 -0.44 25.22
C ASN A 540 -43.09 0.25 26.26
N GLY A 541 -42.26 1.16 25.80
CA GLY A 541 -41.42 2.00 26.65
C GLY A 541 -40.88 3.19 25.86
N THR A 542 -40.14 4.07 26.52
CA THR A 542 -39.57 5.26 25.89
C THR A 542 -38.11 5.41 26.30
N ILE A 543 -37.21 5.49 25.33
CA ILE A 543 -35.81 5.87 25.57
C ILE A 543 -35.73 7.40 25.54
N VAL A 544 -35.07 7.99 26.54
CA VAL A 544 -34.77 9.42 26.59
C VAL A 544 -33.30 9.59 26.20
N ALA A 545 -33.03 10.22 25.06
CA ALA A 545 -31.69 10.45 24.54
C ALA A 545 -31.41 11.95 24.36
N ASP A 546 -30.16 12.38 24.55
CA ASP A 546 -29.75 13.76 24.25
C ASP A 546 -29.72 13.99 22.73
N ALA A 547 -30.31 15.09 22.26
CA ALA A 547 -30.21 15.49 20.86
C ALA A 547 -28.89 16.22 20.60
N PRO A 548 -28.19 15.95 19.47
CA PRO A 548 -26.99 16.71 19.10
C PRO A 548 -27.33 18.20 18.89
N GLU A 549 -26.42 19.08 19.31
CA GLU A 549 -26.54 20.52 19.15
C GLU A 549 -26.68 20.90 17.66
N ALA A 550 -27.77 21.58 17.31
CA ALA A 550 -27.88 22.21 15.99
C ALA A 550 -27.13 23.54 16.02
N LEU A 551 -25.97 23.61 15.33
CA LEU A 551 -25.28 24.87 15.02
C LEU A 551 -26.13 25.67 14.02
N GLY A 552 -26.95 26.58 14.53
CA GLY A 552 -27.58 27.61 13.72
C GLY A 552 -26.55 28.66 13.26
N LEU A 553 -26.73 29.17 12.04
CA LEU A 553 -25.87 30.19 11.40
C LEU A 553 -25.74 31.52 12.17
N PHE A 554 -26.45 31.69 13.29
CA PHE A 554 -26.31 32.83 14.20
C PHE A 554 -26.53 32.39 15.65
N GLY A 555 -25.45 32.25 16.42
CA GLY A 555 -25.45 32.40 17.88
C GLY A 555 -26.10 31.29 18.73
N VAL A 556 -25.27 30.67 19.56
CA VAL A 556 -25.51 29.83 20.76
C VAL A 556 -26.96 29.75 21.26
N SER A 557 -27.53 28.53 21.19
CA SER A 557 -28.69 28.11 21.98
C SER A 557 -28.22 27.14 23.07
N LEU A 558 -28.27 27.57 24.34
CA LEU A 558 -27.96 26.74 25.52
C LEU A 558 -29.24 26.08 26.07
N GLN A 559 -29.87 25.20 25.29
CA GLN A 559 -30.91 24.29 25.81
C GLN A 559 -30.64 22.85 25.35
N ARG A 560 -30.29 21.98 26.32
CA ARG A 560 -30.30 20.53 26.11
C ARG A 560 -31.70 20.10 25.70
N ARG A 561 -31.86 19.71 24.44
CA ARG A 561 -33.09 19.07 23.96
C ARG A 561 -32.95 17.58 24.16
N THR A 562 -33.84 17.00 24.96
CA THR A 562 -34.01 15.55 25.03
C THR A 562 -34.96 15.11 23.93
N ARG A 563 -34.70 13.94 23.34
CA ARG A 563 -35.55 13.28 22.36
C ARG A 563 -36.09 12.00 22.96
N GLU A 564 -37.40 11.81 22.85
CA GLU A 564 -38.08 10.59 23.24
C GLU A 564 -38.17 9.64 22.03
N ILE A 565 -37.67 8.42 22.19
CA ILE A 565 -37.70 7.37 21.17
C ILE A 565 -38.60 6.25 21.69
N PRO A 566 -39.82 6.10 21.16
CA PRO A 566 -40.70 5.00 21.54
C PRO A 566 -40.13 3.64 21.14
N VAL A 567 -40.21 2.69 22.07
CA VAL A 567 -39.78 1.29 21.95
C VAL A 567 -40.99 0.39 22.06
N TYR A 568 -41.11 -0.56 21.15
CA TYR A 568 -42.15 -1.58 21.15
C TYR A 568 -41.50 -2.95 21.19
N VAL A 569 -42.08 -3.86 21.97
CA VAL A 569 -41.63 -5.25 22.06
C VAL A 569 -42.80 -6.17 21.77
N LYS A 570 -42.56 -7.22 21.00
CA LYS A 570 -43.51 -8.28 20.72
C LYS A 570 -42.81 -9.61 20.95
N LEU A 571 -43.32 -10.43 21.87
CA LEU A 571 -42.74 -11.71 22.26
C LEU A 571 -43.78 -12.83 22.20
N THR A 572 -43.30 -14.03 21.90
CA THR A 572 -44.02 -15.29 22.00
C THR A 572 -43.30 -16.18 23.01
N ARG A 573 -44.05 -16.94 23.80
CA ARG A 573 -43.52 -17.74 24.91
C ARG A 573 -43.69 -19.24 24.67
N ILE A 574 -42.69 -20.02 25.05
CA ILE A 574 -42.77 -21.49 25.23
C ILE A 574 -42.09 -21.81 26.55
N GLY A 575 -42.80 -22.39 27.53
CA GLY A 575 -42.29 -22.54 28.90
C GLY A 575 -41.80 -21.19 29.43
N ASN A 576 -40.59 -21.10 29.99
CA ASN A 576 -39.97 -19.84 30.40
C ASN A 576 -39.10 -19.18 29.30
N ALA A 577 -39.06 -19.74 28.08
CA ALA A 577 -38.37 -19.13 26.95
C ALA A 577 -39.27 -18.16 26.19
N LEU A 578 -38.68 -17.08 25.68
CA LEU A 578 -39.35 -16.00 24.98
C LEU A 578 -38.58 -15.69 23.69
N GLU A 579 -39.28 -15.53 22.58
CA GLU A 579 -38.68 -15.09 21.32
C GLU A 579 -39.53 -13.98 20.70
N GLY A 580 -38.89 -13.00 20.07
CA GLY A 580 -39.63 -11.99 19.32
C GLY A 580 -38.79 -10.84 18.82
N ILE A 581 -39.38 -9.64 18.77
CA ILE A 581 -38.79 -8.47 18.14
C ILE A 581 -38.91 -7.26 19.07
N VAL A 582 -37.87 -6.45 19.12
CA VAL A 582 -37.89 -5.08 19.63
C VAL A 582 -37.80 -4.09 18.47
N THR A 583 -38.66 -3.08 18.46
CA THR A 583 -38.69 -2.03 17.44
C THR A 583 -38.54 -0.68 18.12
N GLU A 584 -37.54 0.09 17.72
CA GLU A 584 -37.42 1.50 18.09
C GLU A 584 -37.90 2.38 16.95
N ARG A 585 -38.88 3.24 17.21
CA ARG A 585 -39.36 4.20 16.22
C ARG A 585 -38.75 5.58 16.47
N ARG A 586 -37.96 6.07 15.53
CA ARG A 586 -37.41 7.43 15.59
C ARG A 586 -38.41 8.40 14.96
N THR A 587 -38.99 9.30 15.76
CA THR A 587 -39.86 10.40 15.30
C THR A 587 -39.03 11.58 14.80
N GLU A 588 -39.31 12.05 13.59
CA GLU A 588 -38.56 13.07 12.82
C GLU A 588 -38.03 14.28 13.60
N GLY A 589 -36.84 14.75 13.20
CA GLY A 589 -36.39 16.13 13.38
C GLY A 589 -35.94 16.65 12.01
N LEU A 590 -36.30 17.90 11.69
CA LEU A 590 -36.16 18.54 10.37
C LEU A 590 -34.82 18.22 9.64
N MET A 591 -34.83 17.22 8.76
CA MET A 591 -34.14 17.19 7.48
C MET A 591 -34.39 15.83 6.80
N GLY A 592 -34.97 15.88 5.59
CA GLY A 592 -34.80 14.83 4.59
C GLY A 592 -36.08 14.14 4.14
N LEU A 593 -36.26 14.09 2.82
CA LEU A 593 -37.31 13.43 2.02
C LEU A 593 -37.38 11.88 2.18
N LEU A 594 -36.96 11.32 3.31
CA LEU A 594 -36.87 9.86 3.54
C LEU A 594 -37.62 9.51 4.83
N GLY A 595 -38.61 8.62 4.71
CA GLY A 595 -39.56 8.27 5.78
C GLY A 595 -38.92 7.72 7.06
N SER A 596 -39.74 7.58 8.09
CA SER A 596 -39.34 7.14 9.44
C SER A 596 -38.46 5.87 9.43
N PHE A 597 -37.21 5.97 9.90
CA PHE A 597 -36.36 4.80 10.13
C PHE A 597 -36.68 4.18 11.48
N SER A 598 -37.24 2.96 11.49
CA SER A 598 -37.32 2.10 12.67
C SER A 598 -36.15 1.11 12.70
N SER A 599 -35.47 0.95 13.82
CA SER A 599 -34.52 -0.15 14.01
C SER A 599 -35.22 -1.32 14.67
N GLU A 600 -35.12 -2.50 14.04
CA GLU A 600 -35.65 -3.75 14.58
C GLU A 600 -34.51 -4.66 15.03
N GLY A 601 -34.68 -5.28 16.20
CA GLY A 601 -33.78 -6.29 16.76
C GLY A 601 -34.56 -7.55 17.11
N LYS A 602 -33.99 -8.73 16.85
CA LYS A 602 -34.56 -9.99 17.32
C LYS A 602 -34.20 -10.22 18.78
N LEU A 603 -35.14 -10.71 19.56
CA LEU A 603 -34.96 -11.04 20.97
C LEU A 603 -35.08 -12.54 21.15
N LEU A 604 -34.13 -13.12 21.89
CA LEU A 604 -34.20 -14.49 22.37
C LEU A 604 -33.90 -14.48 23.86
N LEU A 605 -34.90 -14.73 24.70
CA LEU A 605 -34.85 -14.45 26.13
C LEU A 605 -35.34 -15.64 26.97
N ARG A 606 -35.00 -15.64 28.26
CA ARG A 606 -35.57 -16.52 29.28
C ARG A 606 -36.03 -15.70 30.47
N LEU A 607 -37.20 -16.03 30.99
CA LEU A 607 -37.67 -15.58 32.30
C LEU A 607 -37.10 -16.52 33.39
N THR A 608 -36.61 -15.97 34.49
CA THR A 608 -36.18 -16.77 35.64
C THR A 608 -37.36 -17.37 36.39
N ASP A 609 -37.15 -18.51 37.06
CA ASP A 609 -38.23 -19.24 37.75
C ASP A 609 -38.86 -18.44 38.91
N ASP A 610 -38.12 -17.49 39.49
CA ASP A 610 -38.61 -16.54 40.50
C ASP A 610 -39.38 -15.34 39.91
N GLY A 611 -39.45 -15.26 38.58
CA GLY A 611 -40.10 -14.18 37.83
C GLY A 611 -39.44 -12.81 37.96
N GLN A 612 -38.24 -12.70 38.53
CA GLN A 612 -37.59 -11.41 38.82
C GLN A 612 -36.72 -10.89 37.66
N PHE A 613 -36.20 -11.76 36.81
CA PHE A 613 -35.25 -11.40 35.75
C PHE A 613 -35.63 -12.00 34.41
N ILE A 614 -35.37 -11.25 33.33
CA ILE A 614 -35.34 -11.77 31.96
C ILE A 614 -33.92 -11.64 31.45
N HIS A 615 -33.28 -12.75 31.08
CA HIS A 615 -31.93 -12.76 30.50
C HIS A 615 -31.98 -13.25 29.06
N GLY A 616 -31.10 -12.78 28.19
CA GLY A 616 -30.98 -13.38 26.87
C GLY A 616 -30.14 -12.59 25.90
N LEU A 617 -30.54 -12.62 24.64
CA LEU A 617 -29.83 -12.05 23.51
C LEU A 617 -30.74 -11.04 22.79
N GLU A 618 -30.18 -9.87 22.51
CA GLU A 618 -30.71 -8.92 21.53
C GLU A 618 -29.81 -8.96 20.30
N MET A 619 -30.37 -9.41 19.18
CA MET A 619 -29.67 -9.63 17.92
C MET A 619 -30.06 -8.51 16.96
N THR A 620 -29.16 -7.52 16.86
CA THR A 620 -29.24 -6.41 15.89
C THR A 620 -28.09 -6.54 14.90
N TYR A 621 -27.44 -5.44 14.49
CA TYR A 621 -26.16 -5.48 13.77
C TYR A 621 -25.04 -6.12 14.61
N GLN A 622 -25.13 -6.00 15.94
CA GLN A 622 -24.29 -6.74 16.89
C GLN A 622 -25.19 -7.46 17.90
N THR A 623 -24.88 -8.72 18.16
CA THR A 623 -25.55 -9.49 19.22
C THR A 623 -25.06 -9.01 20.58
N LYS A 624 -25.98 -8.81 21.52
CA LYS A 624 -25.65 -8.41 22.89
C LYS A 624 -26.38 -9.30 23.89
N LEU A 625 -25.73 -9.58 25.02
CA LEU A 625 -26.39 -10.14 26.18
C LEU A 625 -27.24 -9.04 26.83
N VAL A 626 -28.49 -9.36 27.14
CA VAL A 626 -29.41 -8.43 27.79
C VAL A 626 -29.93 -9.01 29.09
N GLN A 627 -30.17 -8.13 30.05
CA GLN A 627 -30.82 -8.42 31.32
C GLN A 627 -31.89 -7.38 31.58
N TRP A 628 -33.13 -7.82 31.82
CA TRP A 628 -34.22 -6.99 32.26
C TRP A 628 -34.59 -7.37 33.69
N VAL A 629 -34.87 -6.37 34.52
CA VAL A 629 -35.16 -6.55 35.95
C VAL A 629 -36.59 -6.10 36.21
N ARG A 630 -37.37 -6.93 36.90
CA ARG A 630 -38.74 -6.58 37.27
C ARG A 630 -38.73 -5.43 38.26
N GLU A 631 -39.47 -4.35 37.94
CA GLU A 631 -39.59 -3.20 38.82
C GLU A 631 -40.68 -3.47 39.87
N ARG A 632 -40.36 -3.33 41.16
CA ARG A 632 -41.34 -3.47 42.24
C ARG A 632 -42.08 -2.15 42.38
N GLY A 633 -43.36 -2.09 42.00
CA GLY A 633 -44.20 -0.92 42.24
C GLY A 633 -44.53 -0.76 43.73
N ASN A 634 -44.45 0.48 44.23
CA ASN A 634 -45.14 0.87 45.47
C ASN A 634 -46.65 0.67 45.27
N LEU A 635 -47.24 -0.28 46.00
CA LEU A 635 -48.68 -0.33 46.20
C LEU A 635 -49.09 0.92 46.99
N ILE A 636 -49.66 1.92 46.31
CA ILE A 636 -50.40 2.99 46.99
C ILE A 636 -51.73 2.37 47.43
N GLU A 637 -51.85 2.05 48.73
CA GLU A 637 -53.13 1.79 49.36
C GLU A 637 -54.01 3.04 49.24
N HIS A 638 -55.06 2.98 48.42
CA HIS A 638 -56.17 3.90 48.55
C HIS A 638 -56.94 3.55 49.83
N ALA A 639 -56.59 4.23 50.92
CA ALA A 639 -57.43 4.33 52.09
C ALA A 639 -58.73 5.07 51.72
N SER A 640 -59.83 4.34 51.76
CA SER A 640 -61.20 4.84 51.66
C SER A 640 -61.48 5.86 52.76
N ILE A 641 -61.94 7.05 52.38
CA ILE A 641 -62.67 7.97 53.26
C ILE A 641 -64.15 7.80 52.90
N GLN A 642 -64.97 7.27 53.83
CA GLN A 642 -66.28 7.85 54.19
C GLN A 642 -66.94 7.13 55.38
N SER A 643 -67.38 7.98 56.32
CA SER A 643 -68.19 7.82 57.54
C SER A 643 -67.65 6.95 58.68
#